data_AF-C6PXZ8-F1
#
_entry.id   AF-C6PXZ8-F1
#
_cell.length_a   1.000
_cell.length_b   1.000
_cell.length_c   1.000
_cell.angle_alpha   90.00
_cell.angle_beta   90.00
_cell.angle_gamma   90.00
#
_symmetry.space_group_name_H-M   'P 1'
#
loop_
_entity.id
_entity.type
_entity.pdbx_description
1 polymer ?
#
loop_
_entity_poly.entity_id
_entity_poly.type
_entity_poly.pdbx_seq_one_letter_code
_entity_poly.pdbx_strand_id
1 'polypeptide(L)'
;MSLGEASTSTFILAAMYSKTSGKNITTEAVFEGRSGDFYGGWGFYFVRKYLSERHGSSHKDDPMKGYEDSIRGQFIPPGKASDRLMVYDLNKIEDVINKGRTIPVPDGAVFKEITLSKVIIGGDPNDKDDLENYPGCILINVPKLKMHAQDLITNAIKNLGIGLYPNQKYDFPHTVYPNLKGKLPHSPWVLEMDPDTHLPVIDKNGNYNATKTAGFSGTQSDVIKAVQNQKIFLLHVTDTINIINLSHNPDECSVSIPEGYIFASLDCVALDLFCARYCFKTLPMLQASKLKVQYNWPTEFVHHVPVAISHGRNISTSTWFDSPLFRYNLYGYAEGRGIGQQKYYVLGYDSTTNCPLASLNGHLGRIDNGTFMELITKTLYYNPNTILHDLQLTILSYTKACDTLTGTSLYKEFMDYFDENKDGIIDYDEKGRGFETAIFGISSYTIDILLIDAYGEIKKNFLYSAMVMKNTNKNWNSKGQDFAKEALLVSYAATAYKLSQLDTVYPDNFIKGMKYGRGMWPSWHTVIYLHTNDTIYGSQFINNISLSSLYGSAFQYADKVLNSGGYTKSTNPMTLNSGTIQYGDKILEPVDQKVSAADSIKRYFEALSKSAVPLKFTLYVPKGFGKLEGVKIPNVEETNDPEKIFTAHFHQIW
;
A
#
# COMPACT_ATOMS: atom_id res chain seq x y z
N MET A 1 -5.80 -23.24 -20.28
CA MET A 1 -5.43 -21.91 -19.73
C MET A 1 -6.06 -21.79 -18.34
N SER A 2 -5.45 -21.06 -17.42
CA SER A 2 -5.98 -20.81 -16.07
C SER A 2 -5.63 -19.39 -15.62
N LEU A 3 -6.42 -18.84 -14.70
CA LEU A 3 -6.09 -17.62 -13.98
C LEU A 3 -5.54 -17.98 -12.60
N GLY A 4 -4.39 -17.42 -12.23
CA GLY A 4 -3.88 -17.48 -10.87
C GLY A 4 -3.82 -16.08 -10.30
N GLU A 5 -4.37 -15.87 -9.10
CA GLU A 5 -4.36 -14.58 -8.41
C GLU A 5 -3.91 -14.78 -6.96
N ALA A 6 -3.19 -13.80 -6.40
CA ALA A 6 -2.49 -13.93 -5.13
C ALA A 6 -2.56 -12.65 -4.28
N SER A 7 -3.63 -11.86 -4.47
CA SER A 7 -3.88 -10.65 -3.70
C SER A 7 -3.98 -10.95 -2.20
N THR A 8 -3.37 -10.09 -1.41
CA THR A 8 -3.42 -10.09 0.06
C THR A 8 -4.83 -9.84 0.60
N SER A 9 -5.69 -9.18 -0.17
CA SER A 9 -7.05 -8.81 0.27
C SER A 9 -8.10 -9.90 0.05
N THR A 10 -7.74 -11.01 -0.61
CA THR A 10 -8.74 -11.95 -1.12
C THR A 10 -9.59 -12.61 -0.03
N PHE A 11 -8.96 -13.10 1.05
CA PHE A 11 -9.67 -13.71 2.19
C PHE A 11 -10.60 -12.70 2.88
N ILE A 12 -10.14 -11.45 3.02
CA ILE A 12 -10.93 -10.35 3.61
C ILE A 12 -12.18 -10.08 2.75
N LEU A 13 -12.00 -9.91 1.44
CA LEU A 13 -13.11 -9.62 0.52
C LEU A 13 -14.11 -10.77 0.48
N ALA A 14 -13.63 -12.02 0.45
CA ALA A 14 -14.48 -13.21 0.51
C ALA A 14 -15.34 -13.20 1.80
N ALA A 15 -14.74 -12.94 2.96
CA ALA A 15 -15.45 -12.86 4.24
C ALA A 15 -16.47 -11.70 4.25
N MET A 16 -16.07 -10.50 3.81
CA MET A 16 -16.94 -9.32 3.77
C MET A 16 -18.12 -9.48 2.80
N TYR A 17 -17.87 -10.02 1.60
CA TYR A 17 -18.91 -10.30 0.62
C TYR A 17 -19.84 -11.42 1.08
N SER A 18 -19.31 -12.43 1.78
CA SER A 18 -20.16 -13.47 2.36
C SER A 18 -21.12 -12.89 3.40
N LYS A 19 -20.59 -12.07 4.32
CA LYS A 19 -21.40 -11.38 5.35
C LYS A 19 -22.44 -10.46 4.74
N THR A 20 -22.11 -9.77 3.64
CA THR A 20 -23.00 -8.79 3.00
C THR A 20 -24.07 -9.44 2.12
N SER A 21 -23.73 -10.53 1.41
CA SER A 21 -24.66 -11.25 0.54
C SER A 21 -25.53 -12.27 1.29
N GLY A 22 -25.16 -12.64 2.53
CA GLY A 22 -25.82 -13.70 3.30
C GLY A 22 -25.57 -15.11 2.74
N LYS A 23 -24.63 -15.26 1.81
CA LYS A 23 -24.25 -16.53 1.15
C LYS A 23 -22.73 -16.71 1.26
N ASN A 24 -22.25 -17.94 1.13
CA ASN A 24 -20.81 -18.17 1.09
C ASN A 24 -20.22 -17.68 -0.25
N ILE A 25 -19.34 -16.69 -0.20
CA ILE A 25 -18.55 -16.18 -1.33
C ILE A 25 -17.12 -16.66 -1.13
N THR A 26 -16.68 -17.57 -2.00
CA THR A 26 -15.32 -18.10 -2.00
C THR A 26 -14.32 -17.07 -2.52
N THR A 27 -13.03 -17.25 -2.25
CA THR A 27 -11.99 -16.36 -2.80
C THR A 27 -11.95 -16.40 -4.32
N GLU A 28 -12.17 -17.58 -4.90
CA GLU A 28 -12.30 -17.78 -6.34
C GLU A 28 -13.52 -17.06 -6.92
N ALA A 29 -14.65 -17.02 -6.20
CA ALA A 29 -15.80 -16.20 -6.59
C ALA A 29 -15.48 -14.69 -6.56
N VAL A 30 -14.59 -14.22 -5.68
CA VAL A 30 -14.11 -12.83 -5.72
C VAL A 30 -13.35 -12.57 -7.01
N PHE A 31 -12.45 -13.47 -7.44
CA PHE A 31 -11.72 -13.35 -8.73
C PHE A 31 -12.67 -13.30 -9.93
N GLU A 32 -13.64 -14.22 -9.96
CA GLU A 32 -14.68 -14.22 -10.99
C GLU A 32 -15.46 -12.90 -11.00
N GLY A 33 -15.70 -12.31 -9.84
CA GLY A 33 -16.43 -11.04 -9.72
C GLY A 33 -17.94 -11.16 -9.89
N ARG A 34 -18.42 -12.38 -10.12
CA ARG A 34 -19.83 -12.76 -10.19
C ARG A 34 -20.02 -14.14 -9.58
N SER A 35 -21.05 -14.31 -8.74
CA SER A 35 -21.49 -15.60 -8.20
C SER A 35 -23.02 -15.63 -8.07
N GLY A 36 -23.68 -16.30 -9.01
CA GLY A 36 -25.14 -16.20 -9.18
C GLY A 36 -25.58 -14.75 -9.45
N ASP A 37 -26.36 -14.19 -8.52
CA ASP A 37 -26.85 -12.80 -8.54
C ASP A 37 -25.93 -11.81 -7.82
N PHE A 38 -24.89 -12.29 -7.14
CA PHE A 38 -23.88 -11.44 -6.53
C PHE A 38 -22.90 -10.91 -7.59
N TYR A 39 -22.64 -9.60 -7.55
CA TYR A 39 -21.64 -8.91 -8.36
C TYR A 39 -20.69 -8.13 -7.44
N GLY A 40 -19.38 -8.35 -7.59
CA GLY A 40 -18.35 -7.70 -6.80
C GLY A 40 -17.04 -8.50 -6.84
N GLY A 41 -15.90 -7.82 -6.82
CA GLY A 41 -14.57 -8.44 -6.96
C GLY A 41 -13.84 -7.95 -8.23
N TRP A 42 -12.97 -8.79 -8.81
CA TRP A 42 -12.11 -8.40 -9.94
C TRP A 42 -12.81 -8.41 -11.30
N GLY A 43 -13.88 -9.20 -11.45
CA GLY A 43 -14.70 -9.21 -12.67
C GLY A 43 -14.18 -10.08 -13.80
N PHE A 44 -13.41 -11.14 -13.51
CA PHE A 44 -12.92 -12.06 -14.54
C PHE A 44 -14.04 -12.76 -15.34
N TYR A 45 -15.22 -12.93 -14.74
CA TYR A 45 -16.43 -13.40 -15.42
C TYR A 45 -16.71 -12.64 -16.72
N PHE A 46 -16.53 -11.31 -16.71
CA PHE A 46 -16.79 -10.47 -17.87
C PHE A 46 -15.75 -10.70 -18.98
N VAL A 47 -14.51 -11.05 -18.61
CA VAL A 47 -13.47 -11.45 -19.56
C VAL A 47 -13.84 -12.77 -20.23
N ARG A 48 -14.24 -13.79 -19.44
CA ARG A 48 -14.71 -15.08 -19.98
C ARG A 48 -15.88 -14.87 -20.95
N LYS A 49 -16.86 -14.09 -20.53
CA LYS A 49 -18.05 -13.79 -21.33
C LYS A 49 -17.68 -13.12 -22.64
N TYR A 50 -16.86 -12.05 -22.58
CA TYR A 50 -16.38 -11.37 -23.77
C TYR A 50 -15.67 -12.32 -24.74
N LEU A 51 -14.75 -13.16 -24.24
CA LEU A 51 -14.04 -14.13 -25.09
C LEU A 51 -15.01 -15.14 -25.71
N SER A 52 -15.94 -15.69 -24.93
CA SER A 52 -16.95 -16.65 -25.41
C SER A 52 -17.85 -16.07 -26.51
N GLU A 53 -18.24 -14.80 -26.40
CA GLU A 53 -19.09 -14.11 -27.38
C GLU A 53 -18.33 -13.67 -28.65
N ARG A 54 -16.99 -13.59 -28.57
CA ARG A 54 -16.13 -13.10 -29.66
C ARG A 54 -15.41 -14.20 -30.41
N HIS A 55 -15.43 -15.43 -29.91
CA HIS A 55 -14.95 -16.59 -30.64
C HIS A 55 -15.66 -16.73 -31.98
N GLY A 56 -14.89 -17.01 -33.04
CA GLY A 56 -15.46 -17.40 -34.33
C GLY A 56 -16.26 -18.69 -34.19
N SER A 57 -17.25 -18.90 -35.05
CA SER A 57 -18.13 -20.08 -35.00
C SER A 57 -17.41 -21.43 -35.14
N SER A 58 -16.16 -21.43 -35.61
CA SER A 58 -15.30 -22.61 -35.71
C SER A 58 -14.45 -22.89 -34.46
N HIS A 59 -14.42 -22.00 -33.48
CA HIS A 59 -13.62 -22.15 -32.26
C HIS A 59 -14.27 -23.15 -31.30
N LYS A 60 -13.49 -24.11 -30.77
CA LYS A 60 -14.01 -25.16 -29.88
C LYS A 60 -13.86 -24.84 -28.39
N ASP A 61 -13.02 -23.88 -28.04
CA ASP A 61 -12.85 -23.49 -26.64
C ASP A 61 -14.04 -22.65 -26.19
N ASP A 62 -14.50 -22.96 -24.98
CA ASP A 62 -15.53 -22.21 -24.28
C ASP A 62 -14.94 -21.67 -22.96
N PRO A 63 -14.57 -20.38 -22.88
CA PRO A 63 -14.05 -19.76 -21.68
C PRO A 63 -15.02 -19.77 -20.49
N MET A 64 -16.30 -20.11 -20.70
CA MET A 64 -17.27 -20.28 -19.63
C MET A 64 -17.17 -21.64 -18.94
N LYS A 65 -16.55 -22.64 -19.56
CA LYS A 65 -16.28 -23.94 -18.91
C LYS A 65 -15.36 -23.75 -17.71
N GLY A 66 -15.78 -24.27 -16.56
CA GLY A 66 -15.08 -24.12 -15.28
C GLY A 66 -15.53 -22.94 -14.41
N TYR A 67 -16.42 -22.06 -14.91
CA TYR A 67 -16.98 -20.95 -14.11
C TYR A 67 -17.72 -21.45 -12.86
N GLU A 68 -18.62 -22.42 -13.01
CA GLU A 68 -19.38 -22.99 -11.88
C GLU A 68 -18.49 -23.69 -10.85
N ASP A 69 -17.43 -24.37 -11.31
CA ASP A 69 -16.44 -24.99 -10.44
C ASP A 69 -15.66 -23.90 -9.67
N SER A 70 -15.26 -22.82 -10.36
CA SER A 70 -14.50 -21.70 -9.80
C SER A 70 -15.30 -20.95 -8.72
N ILE A 71 -16.55 -20.55 -8.97
CA ILE A 71 -17.35 -19.81 -7.97
C ILE A 71 -17.68 -20.66 -6.73
N ARG A 72 -17.74 -21.99 -6.87
CA ARG A 72 -17.91 -22.91 -5.73
C ARG A 72 -16.63 -23.14 -4.95
N GLY A 73 -15.49 -22.59 -5.40
CA GLY A 73 -14.17 -22.85 -4.84
C GLY A 73 -13.75 -24.31 -4.99
N GLN A 74 -14.29 -25.02 -5.99
CA GLN A 74 -13.95 -26.41 -6.23
C GLN A 74 -12.55 -26.49 -6.81
N PHE A 75 -11.63 -27.06 -6.03
CA PHE A 75 -10.26 -27.22 -6.48
C PHE A 75 -10.12 -28.43 -7.41
N ILE A 76 -9.73 -28.17 -8.65
CA ILE A 76 -9.38 -29.19 -9.64
C ILE A 76 -7.94 -28.92 -10.06
N PRO A 77 -6.99 -29.86 -9.89
CA PRO A 77 -5.60 -29.61 -10.25
C PRO A 77 -5.46 -29.43 -11.78
N PRO A 78 -4.50 -28.64 -12.27
CA PRO A 78 -4.40 -28.28 -13.69
C PRO A 78 -4.40 -29.47 -14.66
N GLY A 79 -3.73 -30.58 -14.31
CA GLY A 79 -3.71 -31.79 -15.14
C GLY A 79 -5.07 -32.50 -15.27
N LYS A 80 -6.02 -32.24 -14.36
CA LYS A 80 -7.39 -32.77 -14.41
C LYS A 80 -8.42 -31.75 -14.88
N ALA A 81 -8.02 -30.50 -15.13
CA ALA A 81 -8.95 -29.45 -15.56
C ALA A 81 -9.51 -29.70 -16.97
N SER A 82 -8.77 -30.39 -17.83
CA SER A 82 -9.15 -30.70 -19.22
C SER A 82 -9.46 -29.41 -20.02
N ASP A 83 -10.70 -29.23 -20.47
CA ASP A 83 -11.17 -28.11 -21.30
C ASP A 83 -11.77 -26.96 -20.47
N ARG A 84 -11.57 -26.98 -19.15
CA ARG A 84 -12.05 -25.95 -18.23
C ARG A 84 -10.99 -24.87 -18.00
N LEU A 85 -11.41 -23.61 -18.12
CA LEU A 85 -10.64 -22.47 -17.68
C LEU A 85 -10.88 -22.31 -16.17
N MET A 86 -9.90 -22.72 -15.36
CA MET A 86 -9.98 -22.66 -13.89
C MET A 86 -9.38 -21.37 -13.34
N VAL A 87 -9.92 -20.90 -12.22
CA VAL A 87 -9.29 -19.87 -11.38
C VAL A 87 -8.68 -20.50 -10.12
N TYR A 88 -7.48 -20.09 -9.76
CA TYR A 88 -6.76 -20.55 -8.58
C TYR A 88 -6.40 -19.38 -7.67
N ASP A 89 -6.78 -19.47 -6.40
CA ASP A 89 -6.19 -18.64 -5.34
C ASP A 89 -4.81 -19.19 -4.99
N LEU A 90 -3.77 -18.48 -5.45
CA LEU A 90 -2.39 -18.88 -5.22
C LEU A 90 -1.97 -18.69 -3.76
N ASN A 91 -2.77 -18.00 -2.94
CA ASN A 91 -2.55 -17.91 -1.51
C ASN A 91 -2.96 -19.17 -0.74
N LYS A 92 -3.80 -20.03 -1.33
CA LYS A 92 -4.33 -21.23 -0.70
C LYS A 92 -3.45 -22.43 -1.01
N ILE A 93 -2.63 -22.82 -0.03
CA ILE A 93 -1.74 -23.99 -0.11
C ILE A 93 -1.95 -25.01 1.03
N GLU A 94 -2.73 -24.66 2.05
CA GLU A 94 -2.96 -25.48 3.26
C GLU A 94 -4.38 -26.07 3.33
N ASP A 95 -5.31 -25.58 2.52
CA ASP A 95 -6.72 -26.00 2.53
C ASP A 95 -6.97 -27.39 1.92
N VAL A 96 -6.05 -27.87 1.07
CA VAL A 96 -6.02 -29.24 0.56
C VAL A 96 -4.60 -29.76 0.66
N ILE A 97 -4.45 -30.97 1.18
CA ILE A 97 -3.17 -31.68 1.27
C ILE A 97 -2.49 -31.64 -0.11
N ASN A 98 -1.21 -31.33 -0.14
CA ASN A 98 -0.35 -31.32 -1.32
C ASN A 98 -0.57 -30.19 -2.34
N LYS A 99 -1.24 -29.06 -2.01
CA LYS A 99 -1.28 -27.88 -2.90
C LYS A 99 0.01 -27.06 -2.94
N GLY A 100 0.76 -27.04 -1.84
CA GLY A 100 2.07 -26.39 -1.75
C GLY A 100 3.22 -27.35 -2.04
N ARG A 101 4.33 -26.83 -2.57
CA ARG A 101 5.62 -27.55 -2.64
C ARG A 101 6.75 -26.61 -2.22
N THR A 102 7.60 -27.08 -1.32
CA THR A 102 8.81 -26.38 -0.90
C THR A 102 9.91 -26.63 -1.91
N ILE A 103 10.56 -25.57 -2.35
CA ILE A 103 11.64 -25.63 -3.32
C ILE A 103 12.84 -24.81 -2.82
N PRO A 104 14.07 -25.22 -3.18
CA PRO A 104 15.26 -24.46 -2.82
C PRO A 104 15.32 -23.14 -3.58
N VAL A 105 15.89 -22.12 -2.94
CA VAL A 105 16.28 -20.86 -3.57
C VAL A 105 17.80 -20.90 -3.78
N PRO A 106 18.28 -21.04 -5.02
CA PRO A 106 19.71 -20.97 -5.29
C PRO A 106 20.31 -19.67 -4.72
N ASP A 107 21.33 -19.84 -3.87
CA ASP A 107 22.03 -18.76 -3.19
C ASP A 107 21.11 -17.82 -2.38
N GLY A 108 19.95 -18.28 -1.93
CA GLY A 108 18.90 -17.47 -1.30
C GLY A 108 19.40 -16.43 -0.29
N ALA A 109 19.07 -15.16 -0.51
CA ALA A 109 19.58 -14.03 0.26
C ALA A 109 18.76 -13.75 1.53
N VAL A 110 17.46 -14.01 1.46
CA VAL A 110 16.52 -13.95 2.58
C VAL A 110 16.10 -15.36 2.97
N PHE A 111 15.70 -16.18 1.99
CA PHE A 111 15.19 -17.52 2.22
C PHE A 111 16.04 -18.56 1.50
N LYS A 112 16.44 -19.63 2.20
CA LYS A 112 17.11 -20.79 1.57
C LYS A 112 16.13 -21.69 0.80
N GLU A 113 14.87 -21.68 1.20
CA GLU A 113 13.78 -22.41 0.57
C GLU A 113 12.46 -21.64 0.72
N ILE A 114 11.55 -21.82 -0.23
CA ILE A 114 10.25 -21.15 -0.26
C ILE A 114 9.19 -22.20 -0.62
N THR A 115 8.00 -22.11 -0.01
CA THR A 115 6.85 -22.93 -0.42
C THR A 115 5.92 -22.13 -1.30
N LEU A 116 5.65 -22.64 -2.50
CA LEU A 116 4.78 -22.02 -3.49
C LEU A 116 3.64 -22.97 -3.87
N SER A 117 2.61 -22.42 -4.50
CA SER A 117 1.53 -23.22 -5.09
C SER A 117 2.05 -24.09 -6.23
N LYS A 118 1.72 -25.39 -6.21
CA LYS A 118 2.07 -26.34 -7.28
C LYS A 118 1.45 -26.00 -8.64
N VAL A 119 0.41 -25.15 -8.67
CA VAL A 119 -0.13 -24.61 -9.93
C VAL A 119 0.95 -23.80 -10.68
N ILE A 120 1.90 -23.21 -9.96
CA ILE A 120 3.02 -22.46 -10.55
C ILE A 120 4.20 -23.40 -10.81
N ILE A 121 4.65 -24.09 -9.75
CA ILE A 121 5.95 -24.80 -9.78
C ILE A 121 5.85 -26.27 -10.19
N GLY A 122 4.66 -26.80 -10.42
CA GLY A 122 4.43 -28.21 -10.73
C GLY A 122 4.55 -29.15 -9.51
N GLY A 123 4.23 -30.42 -9.75
CA GLY A 123 4.30 -31.51 -8.78
C GLY A 123 5.72 -31.90 -8.39
N ASP A 124 5.85 -32.84 -7.45
CA ASP A 124 7.13 -33.46 -7.11
C ASP A 124 7.65 -34.27 -8.31
N PRO A 125 8.85 -33.94 -8.85
CA PRO A 125 9.44 -34.68 -9.96
C PRO A 125 9.61 -36.20 -9.75
N ASN A 126 9.59 -36.67 -8.50
CA ASN A 126 9.73 -38.08 -8.14
C ASN A 126 8.38 -38.78 -7.90
N ASP A 127 7.27 -38.06 -7.96
CA ASP A 127 5.91 -38.58 -7.82
C ASP A 127 5.16 -38.41 -9.15
N LYS A 128 4.96 -39.53 -9.84
CA LYS A 128 4.31 -39.54 -11.15
C LYS A 128 2.86 -39.07 -11.08
N ASP A 129 2.11 -39.46 -10.05
CA ASP A 129 0.70 -39.10 -9.91
C ASP A 129 0.57 -37.61 -9.59
N ASP A 130 1.49 -37.07 -8.79
CA ASP A 130 1.55 -35.64 -8.49
C ASP A 130 1.96 -34.81 -9.72
N LEU A 131 2.90 -35.27 -10.54
CA LEU A 131 3.25 -34.64 -11.82
C LEU A 131 2.11 -34.65 -12.81
N GLU A 132 1.36 -35.75 -12.90
CA GLU A 132 0.18 -35.83 -13.76
C GLU A 132 -0.90 -34.82 -13.32
N ASN A 133 -1.05 -34.59 -12.01
CA ASN A 133 -1.96 -33.58 -11.48
C ASN A 133 -1.45 -32.15 -11.69
N TYR A 134 -0.14 -31.96 -11.57
CA TYR A 134 0.53 -30.66 -11.62
C TYR A 134 1.67 -30.69 -12.65
N PRO A 135 1.35 -30.62 -13.95
CA PRO A 135 2.33 -30.74 -15.04
C PRO A 135 3.29 -29.55 -15.18
N GLY A 136 3.25 -28.58 -14.26
CA GLY A 136 3.90 -27.28 -14.39
C GLY A 136 3.06 -26.28 -15.19
N CYS A 137 3.62 -25.10 -15.46
CA CYS A 137 2.93 -24.07 -16.23
C CYS A 137 3.87 -23.28 -17.14
N ILE A 138 3.25 -22.54 -18.06
CA ILE A 138 3.85 -21.35 -18.66
C ILE A 138 3.26 -20.17 -17.87
N LEU A 139 4.12 -19.40 -17.19
CA LEU A 139 3.66 -18.30 -16.36
C LEU A 139 3.66 -17.00 -17.17
N ILE A 140 2.46 -16.51 -17.47
CA ILE A 140 2.26 -15.20 -18.07
C ILE A 140 1.94 -14.20 -16.95
N ASN A 141 2.92 -13.37 -16.62
CA ASN A 141 2.79 -12.31 -15.64
C ASN A 141 2.15 -11.08 -16.28
N VAL A 142 1.03 -10.60 -15.74
CA VAL A 142 0.25 -9.49 -16.30
C VAL A 142 0.13 -8.30 -15.34
N PRO A 143 1.25 -7.64 -14.96
CA PRO A 143 1.20 -6.51 -14.05
C PRO A 143 0.56 -5.29 -14.70
N LYS A 144 -0.10 -4.46 -13.88
CA LYS A 144 -0.42 -3.08 -14.24
C LYS A 144 0.64 -2.17 -13.64
N LEU A 145 1.22 -1.27 -14.44
CA LEU A 145 2.27 -0.36 -13.99
C LEU A 145 1.71 0.73 -13.07
N LYS A 146 2.29 0.84 -11.86
CA LYS A 146 1.87 1.80 -10.82
C LYS A 146 3.06 2.24 -9.97
N MET A 147 3.02 3.44 -9.40
CA MET A 147 3.95 3.83 -8.33
C MET A 147 3.63 3.07 -7.04
N HIS A 148 4.65 2.50 -6.39
CA HIS A 148 4.45 1.61 -5.25
C HIS A 148 4.73 2.32 -3.91
N ALA A 149 4.10 1.86 -2.83
CA ALA A 149 4.17 2.55 -1.53
C ALA A 149 5.32 2.07 -0.64
N GLN A 150 6.07 1.06 -1.09
CA GLN A 150 7.23 0.48 -0.42
C GLN A 150 8.38 0.23 -1.39
N ASP A 151 8.19 0.51 -2.69
CA ASP A 151 9.17 0.26 -3.73
C ASP A 151 9.00 1.29 -4.84
N LEU A 152 9.88 1.31 -5.84
CA LEU A 152 9.78 2.30 -6.91
C LEU A 152 8.50 2.11 -7.75
N ILE A 153 8.29 0.92 -8.31
CA ILE A 153 7.13 0.61 -9.15
C ILE A 153 6.56 -0.78 -8.86
N THR A 154 5.24 -0.91 -9.02
CA THR A 154 4.60 -2.21 -9.24
C THR A 154 4.69 -2.53 -10.72
N ASN A 155 5.58 -3.47 -11.07
CA ASN A 155 5.66 -4.04 -12.41
C ASN A 155 6.01 -5.53 -12.36
N ALA A 156 6.83 -6.07 -13.27
CA ALA A 156 7.01 -7.49 -13.42
C ALA A 156 7.70 -8.13 -12.21
N ILE A 157 8.79 -7.52 -11.72
CA ILE A 157 9.54 -8.02 -10.57
C ILE A 157 8.66 -7.96 -9.34
N LYS A 158 8.08 -6.79 -9.00
CA LYS A 158 7.26 -6.67 -7.78
C LYS A 158 6.00 -7.54 -7.80
N ASN A 159 5.34 -7.68 -8.95
CA ASN A 159 4.12 -8.48 -9.06
C ASN A 159 4.39 -9.95 -8.74
N LEU A 160 5.49 -10.52 -9.24
CA LEU A 160 5.90 -11.89 -8.90
C LEU A 160 6.55 -11.95 -7.51
N GLY A 161 7.42 -10.99 -7.24
CA GLY A 161 8.29 -10.85 -6.08
C GLY A 161 7.56 -10.81 -4.75
N ILE A 162 6.28 -10.43 -4.76
CA ILE A 162 5.41 -10.53 -3.58
C ILE A 162 4.17 -11.37 -3.87
N GLY A 163 3.63 -11.33 -5.10
CA GLY A 163 2.44 -12.09 -5.45
C GLY A 163 2.59 -13.58 -5.21
N LEU A 164 3.72 -14.19 -5.56
CA LEU A 164 3.83 -15.65 -5.53
C LEU A 164 3.93 -16.26 -4.12
N TYR A 165 4.30 -15.49 -3.09
CA TYR A 165 4.33 -15.97 -1.71
C TYR A 165 2.91 -16.21 -1.18
N PRO A 166 2.52 -17.43 -0.80
CA PRO A 166 1.14 -17.67 -0.35
C PRO A 166 0.84 -17.08 1.02
N ASN A 167 -0.27 -16.33 1.18
CA ASN A 167 -0.62 -15.73 2.48
C ASN A 167 -0.64 -16.74 3.63
N GLN A 168 -1.22 -17.94 3.45
CA GLN A 168 -1.37 -18.91 4.54
C GLN A 168 -0.06 -19.28 5.24
N LYS A 169 1.08 -19.19 4.54
CA LYS A 169 2.40 -19.47 5.11
C LYS A 169 3.13 -18.21 5.58
N TYR A 170 2.98 -17.11 4.84
CA TYR A 170 3.81 -15.90 4.96
C TYR A 170 3.10 -14.74 5.67
N ASP A 171 1.92 -14.97 6.26
CA ASP A 171 1.18 -13.98 7.03
C ASP A 171 1.75 -13.71 8.42
N PHE A 172 1.58 -12.49 8.91
CA PHE A 172 1.88 -12.14 10.31
C PHE A 172 1.05 -10.93 10.80
N PRO A 173 0.41 -11.03 11.99
CA PRO A 173 0.22 -12.26 12.76
C PRO A 173 -0.56 -13.30 11.95
N HIS A 174 -0.47 -14.57 12.36
CA HIS A 174 -1.26 -15.63 11.73
C HIS A 174 -2.70 -15.51 12.21
N THR A 175 -3.65 -15.34 11.29
CA THR A 175 -5.06 -15.09 11.64
C THR A 175 -6.01 -16.03 10.91
N VAL A 176 -7.29 -16.04 11.32
CA VAL A 176 -8.34 -16.85 10.67
C VAL A 176 -8.53 -16.45 9.21
N TYR A 177 -8.28 -15.17 8.89
CA TYR A 177 -8.33 -14.63 7.54
C TYR A 177 -6.96 -14.04 7.15
N PRO A 178 -6.01 -14.90 6.70
CA PRO A 178 -4.67 -14.47 6.33
C PRO A 178 -4.71 -13.31 5.33
N ASN A 179 -4.13 -12.17 5.71
CA ASN A 179 -4.27 -10.94 4.95
C ASN A 179 -2.94 -10.41 4.41
N LEU A 180 -2.07 -9.88 5.26
CA LEU A 180 -0.81 -9.28 4.85
C LEU A 180 0.33 -10.27 5.00
N LYS A 181 1.26 -10.27 4.04
CA LYS A 181 2.44 -11.14 4.02
C LYS A 181 3.53 -10.64 4.98
N GLY A 182 3.17 -10.41 6.25
CA GLY A 182 3.99 -9.72 7.24
C GLY A 182 5.29 -10.45 7.64
N LYS A 183 5.45 -11.75 7.34
CA LYS A 183 6.72 -12.46 7.55
C LYS A 183 7.79 -12.13 6.50
N LEU A 184 7.40 -11.50 5.39
CA LEU A 184 8.34 -11.09 4.36
C LEU A 184 9.08 -9.81 4.80
N PRO A 185 10.41 -9.74 4.67
CA PRO A 185 11.13 -8.48 4.81
C PRO A 185 10.70 -7.48 3.74
N HIS A 186 10.12 -6.35 4.17
CA HIS A 186 9.75 -5.20 3.31
C HIS A 186 10.80 -4.07 3.37
N SER A 187 11.72 -4.15 4.32
CA SER A 187 12.89 -3.30 4.54
C SER A 187 14.06 -4.19 4.95
N PRO A 188 15.32 -3.75 4.80
CA PRO A 188 16.47 -4.52 5.29
C PRO A 188 16.42 -4.79 6.79
N TRP A 189 16.06 -3.81 7.61
CA TRP A 189 15.88 -4.01 9.05
C TRP A 189 14.51 -4.62 9.34
N VAL A 190 14.50 -5.82 9.92
CA VAL A 190 13.29 -6.54 10.35
C VAL A 190 13.24 -6.55 11.87
N LEU A 191 12.15 -6.04 12.43
CA LEU A 191 11.94 -6.00 13.88
C LEU A 191 11.41 -7.34 14.40
N GLU A 192 11.92 -7.78 15.54
CA GLU A 192 11.28 -8.85 16.31
C GLU A 192 9.98 -8.32 16.91
N MET A 193 8.87 -9.01 16.65
CA MET A 193 7.54 -8.62 17.10
C MET A 193 7.06 -9.54 18.21
N ASP A 194 6.56 -8.95 19.30
CA ASP A 194 5.88 -9.68 20.35
C ASP A 194 4.50 -10.15 19.83
N PRO A 195 4.23 -11.46 19.78
CA PRO A 195 2.98 -11.99 19.24
C PRO A 195 1.75 -11.63 20.08
N ASP A 196 1.91 -11.34 21.37
CA ASP A 196 0.79 -11.05 22.28
C ASP A 196 0.43 -9.57 22.26
N THR A 197 1.44 -8.69 22.22
CA THR A 197 1.21 -7.23 22.22
C THR A 197 1.16 -6.62 20.82
N HIS A 198 1.61 -7.35 19.80
CA HIS A 198 1.78 -6.89 18.42
C HIS A 198 2.69 -5.65 18.30
N LEU A 199 3.64 -5.49 19.24
CA LEU A 199 4.61 -4.40 19.27
C LEU A 199 6.04 -4.94 19.12
N PRO A 200 7.00 -4.11 18.67
CA PRO A 200 8.40 -4.49 18.65
C PRO A 200 8.94 -4.83 20.04
N VAL A 201 9.76 -5.88 20.09
CA VAL A 201 10.51 -6.26 21.28
C VAL A 201 11.66 -5.28 21.50
N ILE A 202 11.82 -4.83 22.75
CA ILE A 202 12.93 -3.97 23.17
C ILE A 202 13.83 -4.70 24.15
N ASP A 203 15.13 -4.47 24.05
CA ASP A 203 16.13 -4.96 25.00
C ASP A 203 16.11 -4.16 26.31
N LYS A 204 16.91 -4.60 27.29
CA LYS A 204 17.07 -3.92 28.59
C LYS A 204 17.62 -2.49 28.51
N ASN A 205 18.19 -2.10 27.36
CA ASN A 205 18.74 -0.77 27.12
C ASN A 205 17.74 0.14 26.37
N GLY A 206 16.56 -0.38 26.00
CA GLY A 206 15.54 0.33 25.24
C GLY A 206 15.79 0.35 23.72
N ASN A 207 16.65 -0.52 23.20
CA ASN A 207 16.87 -0.69 21.77
C ASN A 207 15.92 -1.74 21.21
N TYR A 208 15.48 -1.58 19.96
CA TYR A 208 14.70 -2.62 19.30
C TYR A 208 15.55 -3.83 18.93
N ASN A 209 15.02 -5.03 19.15
CA ASN A 209 15.59 -6.24 18.60
C ASN A 209 15.32 -6.26 17.08
N ALA A 210 16.37 -6.06 16.29
CA ALA A 210 16.27 -5.97 14.83
C ALA A 210 17.34 -6.82 14.16
N THR A 211 16.99 -7.44 13.02
CA THR A 211 17.93 -8.18 12.18
C THR A 211 18.01 -7.53 10.81
N LYS A 212 19.23 -7.27 10.31
CA LYS A 212 19.44 -6.80 8.95
C LYS A 212 19.40 -7.99 7.98
N THR A 213 18.60 -7.87 6.93
CA THR A 213 18.39 -8.83 5.86
C THR A 213 18.71 -8.19 4.51
N ALA A 214 18.59 -8.93 3.41
CA ALA A 214 18.64 -8.36 2.05
C ALA A 214 17.38 -7.54 1.68
N GLY A 215 16.45 -7.35 2.62
CA GLY A 215 15.30 -6.46 2.49
C GLY A 215 14.36 -6.85 1.36
N PHE A 216 13.65 -5.84 0.84
CA PHE A 216 12.64 -6.05 -0.18
C PHE A 216 13.23 -6.56 -1.50
N SER A 217 14.40 -6.04 -1.88
CA SER A 217 15.14 -6.47 -3.06
C SER A 217 15.49 -7.96 -3.01
N GLY A 218 15.97 -8.44 -1.86
CA GLY A 218 16.23 -9.86 -1.61
C GLY A 218 14.97 -10.71 -1.65
N THR A 219 13.91 -10.29 -0.94
CA THR A 219 12.62 -10.99 -0.90
C THR A 219 12.03 -11.21 -2.30
N GLN A 220 12.00 -10.16 -3.12
CA GLN A 220 11.47 -10.21 -4.49
C GLN A 220 12.34 -11.10 -5.39
N SER A 221 13.66 -10.98 -5.25
CA SER A 221 14.62 -11.73 -6.05
C SER A 221 14.57 -13.23 -5.75
N ASP A 222 14.46 -13.61 -4.47
CA ASP A 222 14.49 -15.01 -4.04
C ASP A 222 13.34 -15.83 -4.64
N VAL A 223 12.12 -15.30 -4.65
CA VAL A 223 10.97 -16.06 -5.21
C VAL A 223 11.06 -16.19 -6.72
N ILE A 224 11.51 -15.16 -7.44
CA ILE A 224 11.69 -15.23 -8.90
C ILE A 224 12.79 -16.24 -9.22
N LYS A 225 13.90 -16.22 -8.47
CA LYS A 225 14.99 -17.18 -8.64
C LYS A 225 14.55 -18.61 -8.36
N ALA A 226 13.73 -18.81 -7.32
CA ALA A 226 13.15 -20.11 -7.00
C ALA A 226 12.31 -20.66 -8.16
N VAL A 227 11.43 -19.82 -8.74
CA VAL A 227 10.59 -20.20 -9.88
C VAL A 227 11.42 -20.49 -11.13
N GLN A 228 12.41 -19.65 -11.45
CA GLN A 228 13.33 -19.89 -12.57
C GLN A 228 14.12 -21.20 -12.41
N ASN A 229 14.51 -21.55 -11.17
CA ASN A 229 15.19 -22.81 -10.87
C ASN A 229 14.30 -24.04 -11.12
N GLN A 230 12.98 -23.88 -11.12
CA GLN A 230 12.04 -24.93 -11.53
C GLN A 230 11.85 -25.01 -13.06
N LYS A 231 12.60 -24.21 -13.83
CA LYS A 231 12.56 -24.16 -15.31
C LYS A 231 11.19 -23.77 -15.86
N ILE A 232 10.45 -22.95 -15.11
CA ILE A 232 9.18 -22.38 -15.56
C ILE A 232 9.47 -21.30 -16.61
N PHE A 233 8.83 -21.39 -17.78
CA PHE A 233 8.92 -20.35 -18.80
C PHE A 233 8.11 -19.13 -18.35
N LEU A 234 8.75 -17.96 -18.36
CA LEU A 234 8.17 -16.69 -17.92
C LEU A 234 7.99 -15.75 -19.11
N LEU A 235 6.77 -15.22 -19.26
CA LEU A 235 6.48 -14.09 -20.14
C LEU A 235 5.86 -12.98 -19.29
N HIS A 236 6.34 -11.76 -19.45
CA HIS A 236 5.82 -10.60 -18.75
C HIS A 236 5.14 -9.67 -19.75
N VAL A 237 3.89 -9.29 -19.48
CA VAL A 237 3.08 -8.40 -20.32
C VAL A 237 2.50 -7.30 -19.42
N THR A 238 3.11 -6.13 -19.45
CA THR A 238 2.69 -5.00 -18.61
C THR A 238 1.60 -4.18 -19.27
N ASP A 239 0.50 -3.98 -18.54
CA ASP A 239 -0.49 -2.94 -18.84
C ASP A 239 0.06 -1.57 -18.45
N THR A 240 0.41 -0.80 -19.47
CA THR A 240 0.81 0.61 -19.41
C THR A 240 -0.14 1.50 -20.20
N ILE A 241 -1.35 1.03 -20.49
CA ILE A 241 -2.36 1.83 -21.19
C ILE A 241 -2.74 3.00 -20.28
N ASN A 242 -2.96 2.69 -19.00
CA ASN A 242 -3.35 3.62 -17.96
C ASN A 242 -2.43 3.46 -16.74
N ILE A 243 -1.26 4.10 -16.75
CA ILE A 243 -0.32 4.05 -15.63
C ILE A 243 -0.93 4.77 -14.43
N ILE A 244 -0.85 4.18 -13.24
CA ILE A 244 -1.31 4.86 -12.01
C ILE A 244 -0.16 5.70 -11.45
N ASN A 245 -0.37 7.02 -11.37
CA ASN A 245 0.73 7.96 -11.20
C ASN A 245 1.26 8.17 -9.79
N LEU A 246 0.39 8.15 -8.78
CA LEU A 246 0.75 8.49 -7.41
C LEU A 246 0.84 7.26 -6.51
N SER A 247 -0.22 6.47 -6.46
CA SER A 247 -0.27 5.37 -5.51
C SER A 247 -1.04 4.19 -6.06
N HIS A 248 -0.53 3.01 -5.76
CA HIS A 248 -1.20 1.76 -6.07
C HIS A 248 -2.38 1.46 -5.12
N ASN A 249 -2.44 2.15 -3.98
CA ASN A 249 -3.55 2.03 -3.04
C ASN A 249 -4.79 2.75 -3.60
N PRO A 250 -6.00 2.33 -3.23
CA PRO A 250 -7.23 3.04 -3.59
C PRO A 250 -7.38 4.31 -2.74
N ASP A 251 -6.39 5.20 -2.83
CA ASP A 251 -6.49 6.56 -2.34
C ASP A 251 -7.07 7.44 -3.44
N GLU A 252 -7.98 8.35 -3.10
CA GLU A 252 -8.59 9.29 -4.06
C GLU A 252 -7.59 10.29 -4.66
N CYS A 253 -6.30 10.15 -4.34
CA CYS A 253 -5.23 11.00 -4.81
C CYS A 253 -4.65 10.55 -6.16
N SER A 254 -4.85 9.28 -6.53
CA SER A 254 -4.23 8.69 -7.72
C SER A 254 -5.12 8.80 -8.96
N VAL A 255 -4.49 9.07 -10.11
CA VAL A 255 -5.17 9.12 -11.40
C VAL A 255 -4.57 8.14 -12.40
N SER A 256 -5.41 7.66 -13.31
CA SER A 256 -4.99 6.85 -14.46
C SER A 256 -4.47 7.76 -15.57
N ILE A 257 -3.18 7.65 -15.89
CA ILE A 257 -2.53 8.41 -16.96
C ILE A 257 -2.54 7.60 -18.24
N PRO A 258 -3.22 8.09 -19.30
CA PRO A 258 -3.41 7.33 -20.53
C PRO A 258 -2.15 7.39 -21.43
N GLU A 259 -1.07 6.73 -21.03
CA GLU A 259 0.17 6.67 -21.83
C GLU A 259 -0.02 5.79 -23.09
N GLY A 260 -0.94 4.82 -23.04
CA GLY A 260 -1.42 4.12 -24.24
C GLY A 260 -0.54 2.97 -24.75
N TYR A 261 0.34 2.41 -23.92
CA TYR A 261 1.24 1.33 -24.33
C TYR A 261 0.89 -0.02 -23.72
N ILE A 262 1.34 -1.10 -24.37
CA ILE A 262 1.49 -2.42 -23.78
C ILE A 262 2.93 -2.85 -24.05
N PHE A 263 3.63 -3.29 -23.00
CA PHE A 263 5.01 -3.75 -23.13
C PHE A 263 5.11 -5.22 -22.77
N ALA A 264 5.96 -5.97 -23.47
CA ALA A 264 6.17 -7.37 -23.18
C ALA A 264 7.65 -7.74 -23.26
N SER A 265 8.07 -8.66 -22.41
CA SER A 265 9.45 -9.14 -22.32
C SER A 265 9.49 -10.55 -21.72
N LEU A 266 10.49 -11.33 -22.12
CA LEU A 266 10.86 -12.57 -21.43
C LEU A 266 11.75 -12.31 -20.20
N ASP A 267 12.28 -11.09 -20.09
CA ASP A 267 13.17 -10.65 -19.03
C ASP A 267 12.49 -9.55 -18.20
N CYS A 268 12.18 -9.86 -16.94
CA CYS A 268 11.53 -8.94 -16.01
C CYS A 268 12.42 -7.76 -15.61
N VAL A 269 13.74 -7.92 -15.58
CA VAL A 269 14.68 -6.85 -15.22
C VAL A 269 14.73 -5.82 -16.34
N ALA A 270 14.84 -6.30 -17.59
CA ALA A 270 14.80 -5.44 -18.77
C ALA A 270 13.50 -4.64 -18.85
N LEU A 271 12.36 -5.30 -18.61
CA LEU A 271 11.03 -4.68 -18.68
C LEU A 271 10.84 -3.62 -17.59
N ASP A 272 11.17 -3.93 -16.34
CA ASP A 272 10.99 -3.00 -15.23
C ASP A 272 11.93 -1.80 -15.33
N LEU A 273 13.19 -2.01 -15.70
CA LEU A 273 14.12 -0.91 -15.93
C LEU A 273 13.65 -0.01 -17.08
N PHE A 274 13.17 -0.59 -18.18
CA PHE A 274 12.59 0.16 -19.29
C PHE A 274 11.39 1.00 -18.85
N CYS A 275 10.43 0.40 -18.12
CA CYS A 275 9.26 1.11 -17.60
C CYS A 275 9.66 2.24 -16.63
N ALA A 276 10.62 2.00 -15.73
CA ALA A 276 11.09 3.03 -14.81
C ALA A 276 11.77 4.19 -15.56
N ARG A 277 12.64 3.89 -16.53
CA ARG A 277 13.27 4.90 -17.39
C ARG A 277 12.26 5.73 -18.17
N TYR A 278 11.14 5.14 -18.58
CA TYR A 278 10.05 5.88 -19.22
C TYR A 278 9.33 6.81 -18.22
N CYS A 279 8.97 6.32 -17.03
CA CYS A 279 8.27 7.10 -16.00
C CYS A 279 9.12 8.24 -15.42
N PHE A 280 10.42 8.05 -15.23
CA PHE A 280 11.29 9.01 -14.54
C PHE A 280 12.12 9.86 -15.51
N LYS A 281 11.51 10.23 -16.63
CA LYS A 281 12.13 11.06 -17.65
C LYS A 281 11.14 12.07 -18.21
N THR A 282 11.44 13.35 -18.00
CA THR A 282 10.68 14.47 -18.60
C THR A 282 11.56 15.41 -19.42
N LEU A 283 12.83 15.05 -19.62
CA LEU A 283 13.79 15.79 -20.42
C LEU A 283 14.17 15.06 -21.71
N PRO A 284 14.40 15.79 -22.82
CA PRO A 284 15.00 15.22 -24.02
C PRO A 284 16.40 14.67 -23.78
N MET A 285 16.72 13.53 -24.38
CA MET A 285 17.99 12.80 -24.22
C MET A 285 19.22 13.68 -24.40
N LEU A 286 19.23 14.56 -25.41
CA LEU A 286 20.38 15.43 -25.67
C LEU A 286 20.66 16.39 -24.50
N GLN A 287 19.60 16.97 -23.93
CA GLN A 287 19.74 17.87 -22.78
C GLN A 287 20.15 17.09 -21.54
N ALA A 288 19.47 15.97 -21.28
CA ALA A 288 19.73 15.15 -20.11
C ALA A 288 21.15 14.55 -20.11
N SER A 289 21.68 14.17 -21.28
CA SER A 289 23.06 13.69 -21.42
C SER A 289 24.10 14.74 -21.06
N LYS A 290 23.86 16.01 -21.43
CA LYS A 290 24.74 17.13 -21.02
C LYS A 290 24.72 17.34 -19.52
N LEU A 291 23.53 17.30 -18.91
CA LEU A 291 23.37 17.45 -17.46
C LEU A 291 24.04 16.30 -16.70
N LYS A 292 23.88 15.06 -17.18
CA LYS A 292 24.55 13.88 -16.62
C LYS A 292 26.06 14.08 -16.52
N VAL A 293 26.70 14.55 -17.61
CA VAL A 293 28.14 14.82 -17.62
C VAL A 293 28.48 15.99 -16.70
N GLN A 294 27.71 17.09 -16.75
CA GLN A 294 27.96 18.29 -15.94
C GLN A 294 27.90 18.01 -14.43
N TYR A 295 26.94 17.20 -13.98
CA TYR A 295 26.70 16.94 -12.56
C TYR A 295 27.19 15.55 -12.11
N ASN A 296 27.86 14.81 -12.99
CA ASN A 296 28.34 13.45 -12.75
C ASN A 296 27.23 12.50 -12.22
N TRP A 297 26.04 12.57 -12.83
CA TRP A 297 24.94 11.69 -12.45
C TRP A 297 25.14 10.27 -12.97
N PRO A 298 24.67 9.24 -12.24
CA PRO A 298 24.79 7.85 -12.68
C PRO A 298 23.97 7.57 -13.95
N THR A 299 22.95 8.38 -14.22
CA THR A 299 22.07 8.22 -15.38
C THR A 299 21.52 9.55 -15.91
N GLU A 300 21.17 9.57 -17.19
CA GLU A 300 20.51 10.65 -17.91
C GLU A 300 18.98 10.59 -17.83
N PHE A 301 18.41 9.53 -17.24
CA PHE A 301 16.95 9.43 -17.04
C PHE A 301 16.54 10.25 -15.82
N VAL A 302 16.24 11.53 -16.06
CA VAL A 302 15.89 12.52 -15.04
C VAL A 302 14.59 13.23 -15.36
N HIS A 303 13.90 13.68 -14.32
CA HIS A 303 12.68 14.46 -14.43
C HIS A 303 12.77 15.82 -13.73
N HIS A 304 11.95 16.77 -14.18
CA HIS A 304 11.73 18.02 -13.47
C HIS A 304 11.06 17.74 -12.12
N VAL A 305 11.65 18.27 -11.04
CA VAL A 305 11.10 18.18 -9.69
C VAL A 305 10.97 19.56 -9.06
N PRO A 306 9.97 19.78 -8.19
CA PRO A 306 9.90 20.99 -7.39
C PRO A 306 11.04 21.00 -6.35
N VAL A 307 11.64 22.16 -6.11
CA VAL A 307 12.67 22.34 -5.08
C VAL A 307 12.28 23.50 -4.19
N ALA A 308 12.33 23.28 -2.89
CA ALA A 308 12.01 24.31 -1.92
C ALA A 308 13.21 25.24 -1.70
N ILE A 309 12.96 26.54 -1.80
CA ILE A 309 13.95 27.60 -1.60
C ILE A 309 13.44 28.61 -0.57
N SER A 310 14.32 29.03 0.35
CA SER A 310 13.97 30.10 1.29
C SER A 310 13.88 31.44 0.54
N HIS A 311 12.73 32.11 0.65
CA HIS A 311 12.48 33.41 0.04
C HIS A 311 11.83 34.35 1.06
N GLY A 312 12.65 35.23 1.65
CA GLY A 312 12.23 36.09 2.74
C GLY A 312 11.79 35.27 3.95
N ARG A 313 10.53 35.38 4.34
CA ARG A 313 9.91 34.59 5.44
C ARG A 313 9.13 33.36 4.96
N ASN A 314 9.11 33.10 3.66
CA ASN A 314 8.42 31.95 3.09
C ASN A 314 9.42 30.93 2.56
N ILE A 315 8.93 29.73 2.35
CA ILE A 315 9.61 28.71 1.54
C ILE A 315 8.82 28.64 0.23
N SER A 316 9.48 28.90 -0.89
CA SER A 316 8.86 28.92 -2.23
C SER A 316 9.36 27.76 -3.08
N THR A 317 8.55 27.31 -4.03
CA THR A 317 8.93 26.31 -5.03
C THR A 317 9.70 26.95 -6.17
N SER A 318 10.83 26.36 -6.50
CA SER A 318 11.53 26.47 -7.79
C SER A 318 11.48 25.12 -8.51
N THR A 319 12.11 25.01 -9.68
CA THR A 319 12.19 23.76 -10.45
C THR A 319 13.65 23.36 -10.62
N TRP A 320 13.93 22.08 -10.40
CA TRP A 320 15.24 21.48 -10.69
C TRP A 320 15.06 20.08 -11.28
N PHE A 321 16.14 19.28 -11.28
CA PHE A 321 16.16 17.91 -11.77
C PHE A 321 16.60 16.94 -10.68
N ASP A 322 15.92 15.80 -10.61
CA ASP A 322 16.27 14.66 -9.77
C ASP A 322 15.86 13.37 -10.51
N SER A 323 16.18 12.22 -9.94
CA SER A 323 15.65 10.93 -10.36
C SER A 323 15.75 9.91 -9.23
N PRO A 324 14.70 9.12 -8.96
CA PRO A 324 14.84 7.98 -8.05
C PRO A 324 15.84 6.94 -8.56
N LEU A 325 16.13 6.91 -9.87
CA LEU A 325 17.11 5.99 -10.47
C LEU A 325 18.56 6.29 -10.04
N PHE A 326 18.82 7.40 -9.35
CA PHE A 326 20.13 7.67 -8.76
C PHE A 326 20.44 6.78 -7.55
N ARG A 327 19.40 6.22 -6.93
CA ARG A 327 19.40 5.62 -5.59
C ARG A 327 18.55 4.36 -5.49
N TYR A 328 18.27 3.75 -6.65
CA TYR A 328 17.45 2.55 -6.78
C TYR A 328 18.26 1.39 -7.33
N ASN A 329 18.54 0.41 -6.48
CA ASN A 329 19.50 -0.65 -6.78
C ASN A 329 18.89 -2.00 -7.21
N LEU A 330 17.56 -2.16 -7.15
CA LEU A 330 16.92 -3.47 -7.41
C LEU A 330 17.34 -4.11 -8.73
N TYR A 331 17.46 -3.33 -9.81
CA TYR A 331 17.78 -3.87 -11.14
C TYR A 331 19.20 -4.42 -11.21
N GLY A 332 20.17 -3.70 -10.66
CA GLY A 332 21.55 -4.18 -10.55
C GLY A 332 21.65 -5.38 -9.62
N TYR A 333 20.94 -5.35 -8.50
CA TYR A 333 20.85 -6.46 -7.56
C TYR A 333 20.28 -7.73 -8.24
N ALA A 334 19.14 -7.62 -8.93
CA ALA A 334 18.48 -8.74 -9.61
C ALA A 334 19.32 -9.31 -10.77
N GLU A 335 19.99 -8.45 -11.55
CA GLU A 335 20.94 -8.89 -12.58
C GLU A 335 22.14 -9.64 -11.96
N GLY A 336 22.71 -9.13 -10.87
CA GLY A 336 23.78 -9.80 -10.11
C GLY A 336 23.37 -11.15 -9.52
N ARG A 337 22.08 -11.32 -9.21
CA ARG A 337 21.46 -12.59 -8.80
C ARG A 337 21.16 -13.53 -9.98
N GLY A 338 21.40 -13.09 -11.22
CA GLY A 338 21.12 -13.84 -12.44
C GLY A 338 19.63 -14.08 -12.66
N ILE A 339 18.78 -13.10 -12.34
CA ILE A 339 17.34 -13.13 -12.59
C ILE A 339 16.99 -12.65 -14.01
N GLY A 340 17.75 -11.68 -14.51
CA GLY A 340 17.56 -11.08 -15.82
C GLY A 340 18.72 -10.15 -16.13
N GLN A 341 18.54 -9.28 -17.12
CA GLN A 341 19.56 -8.35 -17.60
C GLN A 341 18.98 -6.94 -17.75
N GLN A 342 19.82 -5.94 -17.54
CA GLN A 342 19.44 -4.54 -17.72
C GLN A 342 19.47 -4.10 -19.18
N LYS A 343 20.11 -4.87 -20.06
CA LYS A 343 20.20 -4.56 -21.49
C LYS A 343 18.91 -4.94 -22.20
N TYR A 344 18.40 -4.01 -23.01
CA TYR A 344 17.22 -4.23 -23.83
C TYR A 344 17.28 -3.39 -25.10
N TYR A 345 16.43 -3.78 -26.06
CA TYR A 345 16.05 -2.95 -27.19
C TYR A 345 14.54 -3.08 -27.41
N VAL A 346 13.91 -2.02 -27.91
CA VAL A 346 12.47 -2.00 -28.19
C VAL A 346 12.23 -2.40 -29.64
N LEU A 347 11.29 -3.33 -29.83
CA LEU A 347 10.63 -3.60 -31.10
C LEU A 347 9.12 -3.46 -30.87
N GLY A 348 8.46 -2.74 -31.76
CA GLY A 348 7.01 -2.57 -31.66
C GLY A 348 6.49 -1.64 -32.73
N TYR A 349 5.23 -1.23 -32.56
CA TYR A 349 4.53 -0.44 -33.55
C TYR A 349 3.62 0.58 -32.86
N ASP A 350 3.75 1.85 -33.27
CA ASP A 350 2.85 2.93 -32.90
C ASP A 350 1.71 2.97 -33.94
N SER A 351 0.53 2.46 -33.56
CA SER A 351 -0.64 2.46 -34.43
C SER A 351 -1.23 3.85 -34.66
N THR A 352 -0.89 4.85 -33.85
CA THR A 352 -1.43 6.21 -34.00
C THR A 352 -0.71 6.98 -35.09
N THR A 353 0.61 6.74 -35.25
CA THR A 353 1.41 7.39 -36.30
C THR A 353 1.88 6.43 -37.40
N ASN A 354 1.49 5.16 -37.33
CA ASN A 354 1.86 4.15 -38.31
C ASN A 354 3.40 3.98 -38.45
N CYS A 355 4.12 4.09 -37.32
CA CYS A 355 5.58 4.08 -37.25
C CYS A 355 6.10 2.92 -36.39
N PRO A 356 7.27 2.31 -36.72
CA PRO A 356 7.94 1.38 -35.82
C PRO A 356 8.37 2.07 -34.52
N LEU A 357 8.18 1.39 -33.39
CA LEU A 357 8.82 1.75 -32.12
C LEU A 357 10.24 1.21 -32.09
N ALA A 358 11.13 1.98 -31.47
CA ALA A 358 12.53 1.64 -31.32
C ALA A 358 13.06 2.18 -29.99
N SER A 359 14.29 1.79 -29.65
CA SER A 359 15.03 2.39 -28.54
C SER A 359 16.42 2.82 -28.96
N LEU A 360 16.88 3.94 -28.40
CA LEU A 360 18.25 4.43 -28.55
C LEU A 360 18.85 4.66 -27.17
N ASN A 361 19.92 3.94 -26.82
CA ASN A 361 20.55 4.00 -25.49
C ASN A 361 19.56 3.81 -24.33
N GLY A 362 18.54 2.96 -24.53
CA GLY A 362 17.48 2.72 -23.54
C GLY A 362 16.31 3.72 -23.57
N HIS A 363 16.39 4.81 -24.33
CA HIS A 363 15.28 5.75 -24.52
C HIS A 363 14.24 5.18 -25.47
N LEU A 364 12.96 5.24 -25.10
CA LEU A 364 11.85 4.92 -26.01
C LEU A 364 11.71 6.00 -27.09
N GLY A 365 11.48 5.57 -28.32
CA GLY A 365 11.10 6.45 -29.42
C GLY A 365 10.41 5.70 -30.55
N ARG A 366 10.12 6.44 -31.62
CA ARG A 366 9.63 5.89 -32.89
C ARG A 366 10.54 6.29 -34.04
N ILE A 367 10.52 5.52 -35.12
CA ILE A 367 11.22 5.86 -36.35
C ILE A 367 10.24 6.54 -37.31
N ASP A 368 10.46 7.82 -37.56
CA ASP A 368 9.64 8.65 -38.46
C ASP A 368 10.56 9.25 -39.53
N ASN A 369 10.28 8.95 -40.80
CA ASN A 369 11.10 9.36 -41.95
C ASN A 369 12.61 9.10 -41.77
N GLY A 370 12.97 7.93 -41.23
CA GLY A 370 14.36 7.53 -40.98
C GLY A 370 15.01 8.21 -39.78
N THR A 371 14.26 9.00 -39.00
CA THR A 371 14.76 9.73 -37.83
C THR A 371 14.16 9.14 -36.55
N PHE A 372 14.97 9.05 -35.50
CA PHE A 372 14.50 8.66 -34.16
C PHE A 372 13.80 9.85 -33.48
N MET A 373 12.51 9.70 -33.24
CA MET A 373 11.68 10.65 -32.51
C MET A 373 11.46 10.13 -31.10
N GLU A 374 12.08 10.78 -30.14
CA GLU A 374 12.02 10.39 -28.73
C GLU A 374 10.61 10.55 -28.14
N LEU A 375 10.16 9.55 -27.39
CA LEU A 375 8.91 9.57 -26.64
C LEU A 375 9.21 9.81 -25.15
N ILE A 376 8.49 10.76 -24.55
CA ILE A 376 8.73 11.27 -23.21
C ILE A 376 7.39 11.53 -22.53
N THR A 377 7.25 11.12 -21.27
CA THR A 377 6.06 11.47 -20.48
C THR A 377 6.10 12.94 -20.05
N LYS A 378 4.92 13.50 -19.77
CA LYS A 378 4.78 14.83 -19.14
C LYS A 378 4.38 14.74 -17.67
N THR A 379 4.18 13.53 -17.16
CA THR A 379 3.69 13.28 -15.81
C THR A 379 4.85 13.19 -14.82
N LEU A 380 4.71 13.82 -13.67
CA LEU A 380 5.56 13.57 -12.52
C LEU A 380 5.03 12.36 -11.75
N TYR A 381 5.69 11.22 -11.91
CA TYR A 381 5.41 9.98 -11.18
C TYR A 381 6.17 9.97 -9.84
N TYR A 382 5.49 9.67 -8.74
CA TYR A 382 6.07 9.49 -7.39
C TYR A 382 5.01 8.87 -6.47
N ASN A 383 5.37 8.29 -5.32
CA ASN A 383 4.42 7.86 -4.30
C ASN A 383 4.56 8.67 -3.00
N PRO A 384 3.45 9.12 -2.37
CA PRO A 384 3.51 9.81 -1.08
C PRO A 384 4.23 9.04 0.03
N ASN A 385 4.12 7.71 0.06
CA ASN A 385 4.73 6.87 1.10
C ASN A 385 6.22 6.59 0.86
N THR A 386 6.72 6.82 -0.35
CA THR A 386 8.16 6.75 -0.70
C THR A 386 8.67 8.10 -1.19
N ILE A 387 8.01 9.21 -0.84
CA ILE A 387 8.32 10.53 -1.41
C ILE A 387 9.75 11.00 -1.10
N LEU A 388 10.31 10.54 0.03
CA LEU A 388 11.72 10.78 0.39
C LEU A 388 12.69 10.14 -0.61
N HIS A 389 12.29 9.01 -1.22
CA HIS A 389 13.07 8.30 -2.22
C HIS A 389 12.68 8.71 -3.64
N ASP A 390 11.40 8.95 -3.93
CA ASP A 390 10.98 9.36 -5.27
C ASP A 390 11.44 10.79 -5.60
N LEU A 391 11.32 11.71 -4.63
CA LEU A 391 11.56 13.14 -4.77
C LEU A 391 12.54 13.67 -3.71
N GLN A 392 13.66 12.97 -3.52
CA GLN A 392 14.61 13.25 -2.44
C GLN A 392 15.09 14.70 -2.42
N LEU A 393 15.44 15.27 -3.58
CA LEU A 393 15.89 16.66 -3.64
C LEU A 393 14.77 17.63 -3.19
N THR A 394 13.52 17.36 -3.57
CA THR A 394 12.36 18.14 -3.13
C THR A 394 12.25 18.14 -1.61
N ILE A 395 12.31 16.96 -0.98
CA ILE A 395 12.13 16.83 0.46
C ILE A 395 13.33 17.39 1.21
N LEU A 396 14.56 17.03 0.83
CA LEU A 396 15.76 17.49 1.53
C LEU A 396 15.99 19.01 1.36
N SER A 397 15.61 19.61 0.23
CA SER A 397 15.62 21.08 0.10
C SER A 397 14.60 21.76 1.01
N TYR A 398 13.42 21.16 1.18
CA TYR A 398 12.39 21.66 2.10
C TYR A 398 12.86 21.62 3.55
N THR A 399 13.45 20.50 3.99
CA THR A 399 14.00 20.38 5.34
C THR A 399 15.10 21.42 5.61
N LYS A 400 16.03 21.63 4.67
CA LYS A 400 17.07 22.68 4.75
C LYS A 400 16.48 24.10 4.81
N ALA A 401 15.43 24.36 4.05
CA ALA A 401 14.74 25.64 4.07
C ALA A 401 14.02 25.88 5.40
N CYS A 402 13.41 24.85 6.00
CA CYS A 402 12.86 24.91 7.35
C CYS A 402 13.95 25.18 8.40
N ASP A 403 15.08 24.47 8.35
CA ASP A 403 16.19 24.66 9.28
C ASP A 403 16.74 26.09 9.22
N THR A 404 16.90 26.62 8.01
CA THR A 404 17.36 28.00 7.78
C THR A 404 16.39 29.04 8.36
N LEU A 405 15.08 28.85 8.22
CA LEU A 405 14.08 29.85 8.61
C LEU A 405 13.63 29.75 10.07
N THR A 406 13.65 28.54 10.65
CA THR A 406 13.05 28.27 11.96
C THR A 406 14.04 27.74 12.99
N GLY A 407 15.30 27.50 12.61
CA GLY A 407 16.34 27.01 13.52
C GLY A 407 16.16 25.55 13.92
N THR A 408 15.37 24.78 13.18
CA THR A 408 15.24 23.33 13.37
C THR A 408 16.50 22.59 12.92
N SER A 409 16.56 21.29 13.20
CA SER A 409 17.60 20.37 12.72
C SER A 409 16.99 19.22 11.91
N LEU A 410 15.96 19.52 11.11
CA LEU A 410 15.15 18.55 10.40
C LEU A 410 15.94 17.84 9.31
N TYR A 411 16.79 18.55 8.56
CA TYR A 411 17.66 17.90 7.57
C TYR A 411 18.54 16.86 8.26
N LYS A 412 19.18 17.23 9.37
CA LYS A 412 20.00 16.30 10.16
C LYS A 412 19.17 15.11 10.64
N GLU A 413 17.95 15.34 11.11
CA GLU A 413 17.06 14.27 11.58
C GLU A 413 16.74 13.26 10.47
N PHE A 414 16.40 13.72 9.25
CA PHE A 414 16.19 12.83 8.11
C PHE A 414 17.45 12.03 7.77
N MET A 415 18.61 12.68 7.69
CA MET A 415 19.86 11.98 7.39
C MET A 415 20.24 10.98 8.51
N ASP A 416 20.04 11.31 9.78
CA ASP A 416 20.35 10.43 10.90
C ASP A 416 19.51 9.14 10.90
N TYR A 417 18.24 9.22 10.47
CA TYR A 417 17.36 8.04 10.40
C TYR A 417 17.55 7.22 9.14
N PHE A 418 17.75 7.87 7.99
CA PHE A 418 17.61 7.22 6.70
C PHE A 418 18.92 7.12 5.90
N ASP A 419 19.94 7.94 6.12
CA ASP A 419 21.24 7.79 5.43
C ASP A 419 22.15 6.89 6.27
N GLU A 420 21.94 5.57 6.15
CA GLU A 420 22.64 4.57 6.97
C GLU A 420 24.14 4.54 6.67
N ASN A 421 24.50 4.76 5.40
CA ASN A 421 25.89 4.68 4.93
C ASN A 421 26.66 6.01 5.05
N LYS A 422 25.95 7.14 5.25
CA LYS A 422 26.48 8.51 5.41
C LYS A 422 27.12 9.10 4.16
N ASP A 423 26.69 8.69 2.97
CA ASP A 423 27.19 9.22 1.69
C ASP A 423 26.41 10.46 1.21
N GLY A 424 25.33 10.82 1.91
CA GLY A 424 24.49 11.97 1.60
C GLY A 424 23.33 11.67 0.64
N ILE A 425 23.13 10.42 0.26
CA ILE A 425 22.03 9.91 -0.57
C ILE A 425 21.26 8.87 0.24
N ILE A 426 19.94 9.02 0.31
CA ILE A 426 19.08 8.02 0.95
C ILE A 426 18.61 7.00 -0.09
N ASP A 427 19.14 5.78 -0.05
CA ASP A 427 18.80 4.71 -0.97
C ASP A 427 17.45 4.04 -0.67
N TYR A 428 16.84 3.37 -1.65
CA TYR A 428 15.59 2.59 -1.42
C TYR A 428 15.76 1.43 -0.44
N ASP A 429 17.00 0.96 -0.25
CA ASP A 429 17.33 -0.04 0.76
C ASP A 429 17.56 0.61 2.15
N GLU A 430 17.54 1.94 2.27
CA GLU A 430 17.64 2.64 3.55
C GLU A 430 16.27 3.20 3.98
N LYS A 431 15.62 2.48 4.89
CA LYS A 431 14.23 2.73 5.31
C LYS A 431 14.09 2.93 6.81
N GLY A 432 15.15 3.44 7.46
CA GLY A 432 15.18 3.64 8.90
C GLY A 432 15.20 2.33 9.68
N ARG A 433 14.72 2.36 10.93
CA ARG A 433 14.89 1.25 11.89
C ARG A 433 13.91 0.08 11.69
N GLY A 434 13.44 -0.18 10.47
CA GLY A 434 12.58 -1.34 10.17
C GLY A 434 11.11 -1.18 10.55
N PHE A 435 10.61 0.06 10.63
CA PHE A 435 9.25 0.38 11.08
C PHE A 435 8.15 -0.33 10.28
N GLU A 436 8.39 -0.66 9.00
CA GLU A 436 7.43 -1.36 8.14
C GLU A 436 6.98 -2.70 8.77
N THR A 437 7.89 -3.44 9.43
CA THR A 437 7.55 -4.71 10.10
C THR A 437 6.43 -4.50 11.14
N ALA A 438 6.57 -3.46 11.97
CA ALA A 438 5.61 -3.15 13.01
C ALA A 438 4.29 -2.63 12.43
N ILE A 439 4.34 -1.74 11.43
CA ILE A 439 3.14 -1.19 10.77
C ILE A 439 2.35 -2.30 10.08
N PHE A 440 3.00 -3.27 9.43
CA PHE A 440 2.33 -4.41 8.83
C PHE A 440 1.69 -5.33 9.88
N GLY A 441 2.40 -5.62 10.98
CA GLY A 441 1.83 -6.39 12.09
C GLY A 441 0.58 -5.74 12.70
N ILE A 442 0.64 -4.43 12.96
CA ILE A 442 -0.51 -3.65 13.47
C ILE A 442 -1.66 -3.62 12.44
N SER A 443 -1.34 -3.41 11.16
CA SER A 443 -2.33 -3.41 10.09
C SER A 443 -3.05 -4.76 9.99
N SER A 444 -2.29 -5.85 10.01
CA SER A 444 -2.82 -7.20 9.89
C SER A 444 -3.69 -7.59 11.10
N TYR A 445 -3.24 -7.27 12.31
CA TYR A 445 -4.03 -7.44 13.53
C TYR A 445 -5.34 -6.65 13.49
N THR A 446 -5.31 -5.37 13.11
CA THR A 446 -6.52 -4.53 13.08
C THR A 446 -7.48 -4.94 11.95
N ILE A 447 -6.97 -5.48 10.83
CA ILE A 447 -7.80 -6.09 9.78
C ILE A 447 -8.51 -7.34 10.30
N ASP A 448 -7.88 -8.13 11.15
CA ASP A 448 -8.53 -9.30 11.75
C ASP A 448 -9.71 -8.88 12.63
N ILE A 449 -9.51 -7.88 13.50
CA ILE A 449 -10.56 -7.26 14.31
C ILE A 449 -11.75 -6.81 13.46
N LEU A 450 -11.52 -6.22 12.29
CA LEU A 450 -12.60 -5.82 11.36
C LEU A 450 -13.53 -6.98 11.01
N LEU A 451 -12.98 -8.19 10.88
CA LEU A 451 -13.71 -9.37 10.42
C LEU A 451 -14.37 -10.15 11.56
N ILE A 452 -13.70 -10.26 12.72
CA ILE A 452 -14.12 -11.14 13.81
C ILE A 452 -14.93 -10.42 14.89
N ASP A 453 -14.69 -9.13 15.14
CA ASP A 453 -15.27 -8.43 16.28
C ASP A 453 -16.62 -7.76 15.96
N ALA A 454 -17.48 -7.71 16.97
CA ALA A 454 -18.60 -6.78 16.98
C ALA A 454 -18.09 -5.33 16.91
N TYR A 455 -18.70 -4.51 16.03
CA TYR A 455 -18.20 -3.16 15.73
C TYR A 455 -16.76 -3.12 15.20
N GLY A 456 -16.28 -4.22 14.59
CA GLY A 456 -14.91 -4.38 14.11
C GLY A 456 -14.41 -3.23 13.24
N GLU A 457 -15.25 -2.63 12.40
CA GLU A 457 -14.87 -1.46 11.57
C GLU A 457 -14.50 -0.23 12.41
N ILE A 458 -15.31 0.09 13.42
CA ILE A 458 -15.05 1.19 14.36
C ILE A 458 -13.81 0.89 15.19
N LYS A 459 -13.69 -0.34 15.71
CA LYS A 459 -12.54 -0.78 16.50
C LYS A 459 -11.24 -0.73 15.71
N LYS A 460 -11.22 -1.28 14.48
CA LYS A 460 -10.07 -1.25 13.57
C LYS A 460 -9.56 0.17 13.38
N ASN A 461 -10.43 1.10 12.98
CA ASN A 461 -10.05 2.47 12.67
C ASN A 461 -9.43 3.15 13.90
N PHE A 462 -10.06 3.00 15.07
CA PHE A 462 -9.52 3.54 16.31
C PHE A 462 -8.15 2.93 16.67
N LEU A 463 -8.07 1.60 16.73
CA LEU A 463 -6.88 0.89 17.18
C LEU A 463 -5.69 1.11 16.25
N TYR A 464 -5.89 1.09 14.93
CA TYR A 464 -4.82 1.36 13.97
C TYR A 464 -4.22 2.75 14.20
N SER A 465 -5.07 3.79 14.18
CA SER A 465 -4.62 5.18 14.38
C SER A 465 -3.96 5.38 15.75
N ALA A 466 -4.52 4.82 16.82
CA ALA A 466 -3.98 4.96 18.16
C ALA A 466 -2.63 4.23 18.31
N MET A 467 -2.52 3.00 17.82
CA MET A 467 -1.30 2.19 17.92
C MET A 467 -0.15 2.77 17.10
N VAL A 468 -0.43 3.31 15.92
CA VAL A 468 0.60 4.01 15.13
C VAL A 468 0.99 5.31 15.84
N MET A 469 0.03 6.21 16.10
CA MET A 469 0.33 7.55 16.63
C MET A 469 1.04 7.55 17.97
N LYS A 470 0.61 6.73 18.93
CA LYS A 470 1.23 6.71 20.27
C LYS A 470 2.70 6.28 20.24
N ASN A 471 3.09 5.50 19.22
CA ASN A 471 4.43 4.98 19.03
C ASN A 471 5.26 5.81 18.05
N THR A 472 4.91 7.08 17.85
CA THR A 472 5.72 8.07 17.07
C THR A 472 6.58 8.95 17.98
N ASN A 473 6.27 8.95 19.28
CA ASN A 473 6.92 9.78 20.28
C ASN A 473 7.03 8.99 21.59
N LYS A 474 8.25 8.90 22.13
CA LYS A 474 8.54 8.18 23.37
C LYS A 474 7.73 8.67 24.57
N ASN A 475 7.28 9.93 24.54
CA ASN A 475 6.48 10.52 25.63
C ASN A 475 4.98 10.25 25.53
N TRP A 476 4.52 9.56 24.47
CA TRP A 476 3.10 9.30 24.22
C TRP A 476 2.67 7.87 24.55
N ASN A 477 3.59 7.03 25.04
CA ASN A 477 3.29 5.67 25.49
C ASN A 477 4.16 5.30 26.69
N SER A 478 3.63 4.46 27.58
CA SER A 478 4.31 4.06 28.83
C SER A 478 5.57 3.21 28.62
N LYS A 479 5.72 2.59 27.44
CA LYS A 479 6.89 1.78 27.08
C LYS A 479 8.06 2.62 26.52
N GLY A 480 7.89 3.93 26.31
CA GLY A 480 8.94 4.80 25.78
C GLY A 480 9.33 4.48 24.32
N GLN A 481 8.45 3.85 23.55
CA GLN A 481 8.70 3.43 22.17
C GLN A 481 8.41 4.56 21.17
N ASP A 482 9.09 4.54 20.03
CA ASP A 482 8.95 5.50 18.92
C ASP A 482 9.20 4.87 17.53
N PHE A 483 8.95 3.56 17.38
CA PHE A 483 9.28 2.84 16.13
C PHE A 483 8.55 3.38 14.90
N ALA A 484 7.42 4.08 15.06
CA ALA A 484 6.65 4.64 13.95
C ALA A 484 7.08 6.06 13.57
N LYS A 485 8.11 6.62 14.22
CA LYS A 485 8.57 7.99 14.00
C LYS A 485 8.99 8.23 12.54
N GLU A 486 9.77 7.31 11.97
CA GLU A 486 10.25 7.39 10.60
C GLU A 486 9.11 7.40 9.57
N ALA A 487 8.07 6.57 9.78
CA ALA A 487 6.87 6.57 8.95
C ALA A 487 6.18 7.95 8.93
N LEU A 488 6.13 8.61 10.09
CA LEU A 488 5.53 9.93 10.24
C LEU A 488 6.40 11.02 9.64
N LEU A 489 7.73 10.94 9.70
CA LEU A 489 8.60 11.90 9.00
C LEU A 489 8.30 11.91 7.49
N VAL A 490 8.16 10.74 6.87
CA VAL A 490 7.81 10.63 5.45
C VAL A 490 6.39 11.14 5.19
N SER A 491 5.43 10.79 6.06
CA SER A 491 4.04 11.24 5.95
C SER A 491 3.89 12.76 6.10
N TYR A 492 4.67 13.39 6.99
CA TYR A 492 4.74 14.83 7.15
C TYR A 492 5.35 15.49 5.92
N ALA A 493 6.42 14.94 5.35
CA ALA A 493 7.00 15.45 4.11
C ALA A 493 5.99 15.42 2.94
N ALA A 494 5.26 14.31 2.78
CA ALA A 494 4.18 14.19 1.80
C ALA A 494 3.05 15.22 2.04
N THR A 495 2.67 15.42 3.31
CA THR A 495 1.67 16.42 3.71
C THR A 495 2.15 17.83 3.36
N ALA A 496 3.40 18.16 3.66
CA ALA A 496 3.99 19.46 3.35
C ALA A 496 3.97 19.74 1.84
N TYR A 497 4.30 18.73 1.03
CA TYR A 497 4.23 18.84 -0.42
C TYR A 497 2.80 19.07 -0.89
N LYS A 498 1.83 18.28 -0.41
CA LYS A 498 0.40 18.48 -0.74
C LYS A 498 -0.09 19.87 -0.38
N LEU A 499 0.28 20.39 0.81
CA LEU A 499 -0.09 21.73 1.25
C LEU A 499 0.53 22.83 0.36
N SER A 500 1.73 22.60 -0.16
CA SER A 500 2.36 23.53 -1.11
C SER A 500 1.59 23.65 -2.43
N GLN A 501 0.88 22.59 -2.83
CA GLN A 501 0.14 22.52 -4.10
C GLN A 501 -1.29 23.08 -4.02
N LEU A 502 -1.74 23.55 -2.86
CA LEU A 502 -3.09 24.11 -2.72
C LEU A 502 -3.27 25.38 -3.56
N ASP A 503 -4.41 25.50 -4.26
CA ASP A 503 -4.76 26.70 -5.03
C ASP A 503 -5.05 27.92 -4.14
N THR A 504 -5.37 27.69 -2.88
CA THR A 504 -5.63 28.74 -1.88
C THR A 504 -4.38 28.95 -1.03
N VAL A 505 -4.07 30.22 -0.77
CA VAL A 505 -2.97 30.60 0.12
C VAL A 505 -3.48 30.77 1.54
N TYR A 506 -2.87 30.07 2.47
CA TYR A 506 -3.18 30.12 3.90
C TYR A 506 -2.02 30.72 4.69
N PRO A 507 -2.29 31.42 5.80
CA PRO A 507 -1.24 31.78 6.75
C PRO A 507 -0.70 30.52 7.44
N ASP A 508 0.59 30.52 7.76
CA ASP A 508 1.18 29.50 8.63
C ASP A 508 0.65 29.65 10.06
N ASN A 509 0.40 28.52 10.75
CA ASN A 509 -0.22 28.52 12.06
C ASN A 509 0.74 28.96 13.18
N PHE A 510 2.05 28.81 12.99
CA PHE A 510 3.05 28.98 14.05
C PHE A 510 4.08 30.07 13.73
N ILE A 511 4.33 30.37 12.46
CA ILE A 511 5.33 31.35 12.04
C ILE A 511 4.65 32.60 11.46
N LYS A 512 4.65 33.69 12.22
CA LYS A 512 3.99 34.94 11.84
C LYS A 512 4.52 35.51 10.51
N GLY A 513 3.63 35.63 9.53
CA GLY A 513 3.92 36.20 8.21
C GLY A 513 4.39 35.18 7.17
N MET A 514 4.62 33.93 7.57
CA MET A 514 4.80 32.80 6.66
C MET A 514 3.43 32.36 6.11
N LYS A 515 3.42 31.82 4.90
CA LYS A 515 2.23 31.35 4.18
C LYS A 515 2.54 30.04 3.46
N TYR A 516 1.50 29.28 3.13
CA TYR A 516 1.58 28.09 2.30
C TYR A 516 0.45 28.02 1.26
N GLY A 517 0.62 27.21 0.22
CA GLY A 517 -0.23 27.16 -0.98
C GLY A 517 0.37 27.93 -2.16
N ARG A 518 -0.06 27.61 -3.38
CA ARG A 518 0.45 28.13 -4.66
C ARG A 518 1.98 28.07 -4.78
N GLY A 519 2.56 26.94 -4.40
CA GLY A 519 4.01 26.72 -4.38
C GLY A 519 4.72 27.30 -3.17
N MET A 520 4.03 27.85 -2.17
CA MET A 520 4.63 28.16 -0.87
C MET A 520 4.45 26.99 0.08
N TRP A 521 5.50 26.62 0.82
CA TRP A 521 5.49 25.47 1.73
C TRP A 521 5.22 25.91 3.17
N PRO A 522 4.51 25.09 3.97
CA PRO A 522 4.24 25.38 5.38
C PRO A 522 5.48 25.23 6.26
N SER A 523 5.45 25.75 7.48
CA SER A 523 6.43 25.38 8.49
C SER A 523 6.22 23.93 8.95
N TRP A 524 7.29 23.26 9.39
CA TRP A 524 7.20 21.88 9.87
C TRP A 524 6.23 21.71 11.05
N HIS A 525 6.15 22.70 11.94
CA HIS A 525 5.21 22.71 13.06
C HIS A 525 3.75 22.77 12.59
N THR A 526 3.45 23.56 11.55
CA THR A 526 2.12 23.56 10.92
C THR A 526 1.78 22.18 10.37
N VAL A 527 2.73 21.51 9.70
CA VAL A 527 2.52 20.16 9.15
C VAL A 527 2.19 19.15 10.26
N ILE A 528 2.98 19.11 11.34
CA ILE A 528 2.75 18.21 12.49
C ILE A 528 1.37 18.45 13.08
N TYR A 529 1.01 19.72 13.31
CA TYR A 529 -0.27 20.09 13.90
C TYR A 529 -1.44 19.65 13.02
N LEU A 530 -1.40 19.98 11.73
CA LEU A 530 -2.46 19.63 10.79
C LEU A 530 -2.63 18.11 10.68
N HIS A 531 -1.53 17.38 10.51
CA HIS A 531 -1.56 15.91 10.38
C HIS A 531 -2.06 15.22 11.66
N THR A 532 -1.64 15.72 12.83
CA THR A 532 -2.09 15.18 14.12
C THR A 532 -3.58 15.44 14.34
N ASN A 533 -4.07 16.64 14.03
CA ASN A 533 -5.51 16.93 14.05
C ASN A 533 -6.30 16.09 13.06
N ASP A 534 -5.75 15.84 11.87
CA ASP A 534 -6.37 14.96 10.88
C ASP A 534 -6.50 13.52 11.42
N THR A 535 -5.53 13.04 12.19
CA THR A 535 -5.67 11.73 12.84
C THR A 535 -6.68 11.72 13.99
N ILE A 536 -6.65 12.76 14.85
CA ILE A 536 -7.54 12.84 16.02
C ILE A 536 -8.99 13.08 15.60
N TYR A 537 -9.23 13.98 14.65
CA TYR A 537 -10.54 14.51 14.29
C TYR A 537 -10.92 14.32 12.82
N GLY A 538 -9.99 13.96 11.94
CA GLY A 538 -10.23 13.89 10.49
C GLY A 538 -10.50 15.24 9.84
N SER A 539 -10.19 16.33 10.55
CA SER A 539 -10.47 17.68 10.11
C SER A 539 -9.74 18.72 10.92
N GLN A 540 -9.65 19.93 10.35
CA GLN A 540 -9.23 21.15 11.04
C GLN A 540 -10.42 21.98 11.54
N PHE A 541 -11.64 21.61 11.14
CA PHE A 541 -12.85 22.39 11.38
C PHE A 541 -13.84 21.59 12.22
N ILE A 542 -14.46 22.24 13.21
CA ILE A 542 -15.36 21.57 14.15
C ILE A 542 -16.59 20.95 13.47
N ASN A 543 -17.06 21.57 12.39
CA ASN A 543 -18.24 21.11 11.65
C ASN A 543 -17.97 19.93 10.72
N ASN A 544 -16.70 19.56 10.53
CA ASN A 544 -16.26 18.56 9.55
C ASN A 544 -15.53 17.38 10.21
N ILE A 545 -15.65 17.19 11.53
CA ILE A 545 -15.03 16.06 12.23
C ILE A 545 -15.47 14.75 11.59
N SER A 546 -14.51 13.94 11.16
CA SER A 546 -14.76 12.68 10.46
C SER A 546 -15.15 11.57 11.43
N LEU A 547 -16.10 10.73 11.02
CA LEU A 547 -16.46 9.50 11.71
C LEU A 547 -15.33 8.46 11.70
N SER A 548 -14.40 8.51 10.73
CA SER A 548 -13.25 7.61 10.66
C SER A 548 -12.07 8.00 11.57
N SER A 549 -12.12 9.18 12.18
CA SER A 549 -11.06 9.66 13.08
C SER A 549 -11.05 8.95 14.44
N LEU A 550 -10.04 9.17 15.28
CA LEU A 550 -10.03 8.68 16.66
C LEU A 550 -11.26 9.15 17.45
N TYR A 551 -11.58 10.45 17.36
CA TYR A 551 -12.76 11.02 17.98
C TYR A 551 -14.05 10.44 17.41
N GLY A 552 -14.16 10.40 16.08
CA GLY A 552 -15.32 9.86 15.39
C GLY A 552 -15.60 8.41 15.74
N SER A 553 -14.55 7.59 15.83
CA SER A 553 -14.67 6.17 16.18
C SER A 553 -15.11 5.99 17.64
N ALA A 554 -14.50 6.73 18.59
CA ALA A 554 -14.91 6.69 20.00
C ALA A 554 -16.36 7.19 20.20
N PHE A 555 -16.73 8.27 19.52
CA PHE A 555 -18.09 8.80 19.52
C PHE A 555 -19.10 7.77 19.00
N GLN A 556 -18.84 7.16 17.84
CA GLN A 556 -19.74 6.17 17.24
C GLN A 556 -19.94 4.96 18.16
N TYR A 557 -18.87 4.47 18.79
CA TYR A 557 -18.98 3.37 19.74
C TYR A 557 -19.83 3.77 20.95
N ALA A 558 -19.53 4.92 21.56
CA ALA A 558 -20.29 5.41 22.71
C ALA A 558 -21.77 5.58 22.39
N ASP A 559 -22.10 6.16 21.24
CA ASP A 559 -23.50 6.35 20.86
C ASP A 559 -24.22 5.02 20.59
N LYS A 560 -23.62 4.14 19.79
CA LYS A 560 -24.24 2.84 19.43
C LYS A 560 -24.42 1.92 20.63
N VAL A 561 -23.47 1.89 21.56
CA VAL A 561 -23.47 0.95 22.69
C VAL A 561 -24.13 1.54 23.94
N LEU A 562 -23.90 2.81 24.23
CA LEU A 562 -24.34 3.44 25.50
C LEU A 562 -25.60 4.29 25.35
N ASN A 563 -26.01 4.61 24.12
CA ASN A 563 -27.13 5.50 23.81
C ASN A 563 -28.03 4.96 22.67
N SER A 564 -27.95 3.66 22.36
CA SER A 564 -28.75 2.97 21.36
C SER A 564 -28.74 3.63 19.96
N GLY A 565 -27.64 4.28 19.59
CA GLY A 565 -27.47 4.93 18.29
C GLY A 565 -28.32 6.19 18.09
N GLY A 566 -28.67 6.89 19.17
CA GLY A 566 -29.56 8.07 19.14
C GLY A 566 -29.09 9.19 18.21
N TYR A 567 -27.77 9.33 18.01
CA TYR A 567 -27.20 10.33 17.10
C TYR A 567 -26.79 9.72 15.74
N THR A 568 -26.17 8.54 15.76
CA THR A 568 -25.75 7.82 14.55
C THR A 568 -26.91 7.45 13.66
N LYS A 569 -28.12 7.34 14.24
CA LYS A 569 -29.36 6.92 13.57
C LYS A 569 -29.07 5.70 12.70
N SER A 570 -28.71 4.58 13.33
CA SER A 570 -28.62 3.30 12.65
C SER A 570 -30.01 2.96 12.09
N THR A 571 -30.28 3.36 10.85
CA THR A 571 -31.60 3.23 10.23
C THR A 571 -31.80 1.84 9.65
N ASN A 572 -32.69 1.09 10.30
CA ASN A 572 -33.40 -0.13 9.88
C ASN A 572 -32.65 -1.48 10.01
N PRO A 573 -33.33 -2.53 10.53
CA PRO A 573 -32.75 -3.84 10.71
C PRO A 573 -32.63 -4.53 9.36
N MET A 574 -31.43 -4.93 8.97
CA MET A 574 -31.35 -6.09 8.09
C MET A 574 -31.94 -7.26 8.87
N THR A 575 -33.04 -7.81 8.35
CA THR A 575 -33.50 -9.17 8.60
C THR A 575 -32.41 -10.13 8.15
N LEU A 576 -31.39 -10.29 8.99
CA LEU A 576 -30.46 -11.39 8.96
C LEU A 576 -30.75 -12.21 10.21
N ASN A 577 -31.06 -13.49 10.00
CA ASN A 577 -31.03 -14.54 11.01
C ASN A 577 -29.59 -14.74 11.53
N SER A 578 -28.94 -13.68 12.00
CA SER A 578 -27.71 -13.77 12.78
C SER A 578 -28.15 -13.93 14.23
N GLY A 579 -27.85 -15.11 14.77
CA GLY A 579 -28.18 -15.47 16.14
C GLY A 579 -27.80 -14.38 17.14
N THR A 580 -28.62 -14.30 18.18
CA THR A 580 -28.44 -13.47 19.36
C THR A 580 -27.00 -13.60 19.87
N ILE A 581 -26.19 -12.54 19.77
CA ILE A 581 -24.87 -12.52 20.41
C ILE A 581 -25.08 -12.01 21.82
N GLN A 582 -24.85 -12.88 22.80
CA GLN A 582 -24.96 -12.58 24.22
C GLN A 582 -23.64 -11.98 24.73
N TYR A 583 -23.69 -10.78 25.31
CA TYR A 583 -22.56 -10.15 26.00
C TYR A 583 -22.92 -10.02 27.49
N GLY A 584 -22.44 -10.95 28.31
CA GLY A 584 -22.90 -11.09 29.71
C GLY A 584 -24.39 -11.44 29.80
N ASP A 585 -25.13 -10.78 30.69
CA ASP A 585 -26.56 -11.04 30.91
C ASP A 585 -27.51 -10.24 29.98
N LYS A 586 -26.99 -9.52 28.98
CA LYS A 586 -27.81 -8.67 28.09
C LYS A 586 -27.87 -9.20 26.67
N ILE A 587 -29.10 -9.32 26.17
CA ILE A 587 -29.43 -9.49 24.76
C ILE A 587 -29.49 -8.10 24.12
N LEU A 588 -28.61 -7.83 23.16
CA LEU A 588 -28.65 -6.61 22.35
C LEU A 588 -29.45 -6.88 21.07
N GLU A 589 -30.42 -6.02 20.76
CA GLU A 589 -31.05 -6.04 19.44
C GLU A 589 -30.03 -5.63 18.36
N PRO A 590 -30.13 -6.17 17.13
CA PRO A 590 -29.20 -5.85 16.06
C PRO A 590 -29.37 -4.40 15.59
N VAL A 591 -28.59 -3.50 16.19
CA VAL A 591 -28.31 -2.17 15.64
C VAL A 591 -27.45 -2.36 14.39
N ASP A 592 -27.84 -1.79 13.25
CA ASP A 592 -26.98 -1.79 12.06
C ASP A 592 -25.62 -1.17 12.42
N GLN A 593 -24.60 -2.04 12.48
CA GLN A 593 -23.25 -1.65 12.84
C GLN A 593 -22.60 -0.79 11.76
N LYS A 594 -23.09 -0.83 10.52
CA LYS A 594 -22.36 -0.36 9.32
C LYS A 594 -22.64 1.09 8.94
N VAL A 595 -23.84 1.63 9.17
CA VAL A 595 -24.20 2.95 8.65
C VAL A 595 -24.44 3.95 9.78
N SER A 596 -23.59 4.97 9.84
CA SER A 596 -23.77 6.16 10.68
C SER A 596 -24.09 7.35 9.77
N ALA A 597 -25.07 8.16 10.13
CA ALA A 597 -25.37 9.38 9.36
C ALA A 597 -24.17 10.35 9.38
N ALA A 598 -23.83 10.96 8.24
CA ALA A 598 -22.65 11.83 8.14
C ALA A 598 -22.71 13.05 9.09
N ASP A 599 -23.90 13.51 9.46
CA ASP A 599 -24.15 14.64 10.36
C ASP A 599 -24.27 14.26 11.84
N SER A 600 -23.94 13.01 12.23
CA SER A 600 -24.17 12.49 13.59
C SER A 600 -23.44 13.28 14.68
N ILE A 601 -22.17 13.63 14.46
CA ILE A 601 -21.37 14.42 15.40
C ILE A 601 -21.95 15.82 15.53
N LYS A 602 -22.39 16.43 14.43
CA LYS A 602 -23.03 17.74 14.43
C LYS A 602 -24.31 17.74 15.28
N ARG A 603 -25.18 16.72 15.12
CA ARG A 603 -26.38 16.56 15.95
C ARG A 603 -26.05 16.40 17.42
N TYR A 604 -24.99 15.67 17.74
CA TYR A 604 -24.51 15.53 19.11
C TYR A 604 -24.10 16.88 19.69
N PHE A 605 -23.32 17.68 18.96
CA PHE A 605 -22.90 19.01 19.41
C PHE A 605 -24.08 19.97 19.56
N GLU A 606 -25.05 19.91 18.65
CA GLU A 606 -26.30 20.69 18.75
C GLU A 606 -27.17 20.26 19.95
N ALA A 607 -27.16 18.98 20.32
CA ALA A 607 -27.87 18.52 21.51
C ALA A 607 -27.18 19.01 22.79
N LEU A 608 -25.85 18.95 22.84
CA LEU A 608 -25.06 19.47 23.96
C LEU A 608 -25.25 20.98 24.14
N SER A 609 -25.31 21.76 23.05
CA SER A 609 -25.58 23.20 23.13
C SER A 609 -26.98 23.51 23.66
N LYS A 610 -27.90 22.54 23.58
CA LYS A 610 -29.24 22.56 24.18
C LYS A 610 -29.30 21.85 25.54
N SER A 611 -28.16 21.70 26.22
CA SER A 611 -28.03 21.10 27.56
C SER A 611 -28.37 19.60 27.64
N ALA A 612 -28.22 18.85 26.55
CA ALA A 612 -28.27 17.39 26.61
C ALA A 612 -27.12 16.84 27.47
N VAL A 613 -27.34 15.67 28.08
CA VAL A 613 -26.31 14.95 28.85
C VAL A 613 -25.24 14.41 27.88
N PRO A 614 -23.94 14.65 28.13
CA PRO A 614 -22.88 14.08 27.30
C PRO A 614 -22.89 12.56 27.27
N LEU A 615 -22.52 12.00 26.12
CA LEU A 615 -22.23 10.57 25.99
C LEU A 615 -21.13 10.18 26.96
N LYS A 616 -21.21 8.96 27.49
CA LYS A 616 -20.36 8.48 28.58
C LYS A 616 -19.00 7.96 28.11
N PHE A 617 -18.22 8.80 27.44
CA PHE A 617 -16.83 8.50 27.03
C PHE A 617 -15.89 9.69 27.22
N THR A 618 -14.59 9.41 27.27
CA THR A 618 -13.53 10.42 27.25
C THR A 618 -12.42 9.97 26.32
N LEU A 619 -12.07 10.79 25.33
CA LEU A 619 -10.88 10.63 24.50
C LEU A 619 -9.74 11.46 25.09
N TYR A 620 -8.59 10.82 25.31
CA TYR A 620 -7.39 11.46 25.82
C TYR A 620 -6.43 11.80 24.67
N VAL A 621 -6.01 13.06 24.61
CA VAL A 621 -5.12 13.59 23.56
C VAL A 621 -3.92 14.30 24.17
N PRO A 622 -2.80 14.47 23.43
CA PRO A 622 -1.69 15.28 23.90
C PRO A 622 -2.09 16.74 24.14
N LYS A 623 -1.37 17.44 25.02
CA LYS A 623 -1.58 18.89 25.24
C LYS A 623 -1.50 19.69 23.93
N GLY A 624 -2.39 20.67 23.81
CA GLY A 624 -2.53 21.51 22.62
C GLY A 624 -3.49 20.97 21.55
N PHE A 625 -4.05 19.77 21.73
CA PHE A 625 -4.96 19.13 20.76
C PHE A 625 -6.40 18.99 21.26
N GLY A 626 -6.77 19.53 22.41
CA GLY A 626 -8.13 19.46 22.97
C GLY A 626 -9.13 20.46 22.38
N LYS A 627 -8.70 21.28 21.42
CA LYS A 627 -9.50 22.31 20.77
C LYS A 627 -9.33 22.27 19.25
N LEU A 628 -10.42 22.54 18.53
CA LEU A 628 -10.38 22.94 17.12
C LEU A 628 -10.94 24.35 17.01
N GLU A 629 -10.29 25.20 16.20
CA GLU A 629 -10.72 26.59 15.99
C GLU A 629 -10.86 27.39 17.31
N GLY A 630 -10.06 27.04 18.33
CA GLY A 630 -10.14 27.64 19.67
C GLY A 630 -11.32 27.15 20.53
N VAL A 631 -12.19 26.30 20.00
CA VAL A 631 -13.35 25.72 20.69
C VAL A 631 -12.98 24.37 21.30
N LYS A 632 -13.34 24.17 22.58
CA LYS A 632 -13.14 22.89 23.27
C LYS A 632 -14.03 21.81 22.65
N ILE A 633 -13.45 20.68 22.31
CA ILE A 633 -14.20 19.54 21.78
C ILE A 633 -14.86 18.77 22.94
N PRO A 634 -16.18 18.49 22.89
CA PRO A 634 -16.85 17.67 23.90
C PRO A 634 -16.21 16.29 24.04
N ASN A 635 -16.14 15.77 25.27
CA ASN A 635 -15.57 14.44 25.58
C ASN A 635 -14.07 14.29 25.29
N VAL A 636 -13.33 15.39 25.13
CA VAL A 636 -11.87 15.36 24.97
C VAL A 636 -11.18 15.94 26.19
N GLU A 637 -10.14 15.25 26.65
CA GLU A 637 -9.26 15.70 27.73
C GLU A 637 -7.79 15.70 27.27
N GLU A 638 -7.11 16.83 27.45
CA GLU A 638 -5.67 16.91 27.21
C GLU A 638 -4.89 16.34 28.39
N THR A 639 -3.89 15.51 28.11
CA THR A 639 -3.07 14.88 29.15
C THR A 639 -1.60 14.78 28.74
N ASN A 640 -0.74 14.68 29.75
CA ASN A 640 0.69 14.33 29.60
C ASN A 640 0.97 12.91 30.09
N ASP A 641 -0.04 12.19 30.54
CA ASP A 641 0.06 10.82 31.04
C ASP A 641 0.27 9.85 29.87
N PRO A 642 1.47 9.23 29.72
CA PRO A 642 1.77 8.35 28.60
C PRO A 642 0.90 7.08 28.58
N GLU A 643 0.23 6.72 29.68
CA GLU A 643 -0.71 5.59 29.71
C GLU A 643 -2.06 5.95 29.08
N LYS A 644 -2.39 7.24 28.97
CA LYS A 644 -3.70 7.71 28.51
C LYS A 644 -3.68 8.27 27.09
N ILE A 645 -2.57 8.80 26.60
CA ILE A 645 -2.52 9.47 25.30
C ILE A 645 -3.01 8.54 24.16
N PHE A 646 -3.93 9.05 23.34
CA PHE A 646 -4.64 8.32 22.27
C PHE A 646 -5.45 7.10 22.74
N THR A 647 -5.94 7.12 23.99
CA THR A 647 -6.89 6.13 24.50
C THR A 647 -8.29 6.73 24.66
N ALA A 648 -9.31 5.88 24.61
CA ALA A 648 -10.68 6.25 24.93
C ALA A 648 -11.17 5.43 26.13
N HIS A 649 -11.69 6.12 27.14
CA HIS A 649 -12.33 5.49 28.29
C HIS A 649 -13.84 5.54 28.15
N PHE A 650 -14.49 4.40 28.35
CA PHE A 650 -15.94 4.25 28.37
C PHE A 650 -16.39 3.87 29.79
N HIS A 651 -17.52 4.38 30.26
CA HIS A 651 -18.02 4.06 31.61
C HIS A 651 -18.56 2.62 31.75
N GLN A 652 -18.68 1.87 30.64
CA GLN A 652 -18.93 0.44 30.61
C GLN A 652 -17.85 -0.21 29.75
N ILE A 653 -17.45 -1.43 30.12
CA ILE A 653 -16.27 -2.12 29.56
C ILE A 653 -16.43 -2.30 28.04
N TRP A 654 -15.39 -1.90 27.30
CA TRP A 654 -15.18 -2.14 25.87
C TRP A 654 -14.57 -3.52 25.64
#